data_AF-A0AA35WVS4-F1
#
_entry.id   AF-A0AA35WVS4-F1
#
_cell.length_a   1.000
_cell.length_b   1.000
_cell.length_c   1.000
_cell.angle_alpha   90.00
_cell.angle_beta   90.00
_cell.angle_gamma   90.00
#
_symmetry.space_group_name_H-M   'P 1'
#
loop_
_entity.id
_entity.type
_entity.pdbx_description
1 polymer ?
#
loop_
_entity_poly.entity_id
_entity_poly.type
_entity_poly.pdbx_seq_one_letter_code
_entity_poly.pdbx_strand_id
1 'polypeptide(L)'
;MECAASGYKKAGPHAGPTPLLLAPNKNPSLLIVMDYARAVTIVVLVVSSGLVSCTAQLHYSRSSSNSFKDDQVCEYKYSMEMGQFRHMDKPISIEANVEIICESSGFYGPNTATRYCMTVTDVRGSFLNFTENGATEPEHYEMMKNYTVEYLSGVFCFVQTSDGKVVSVFHPRTEDAKVTNFKKGIASAFQTNFKGTGQEIETDPQSQHHSHYSYSAGQGGKSKIHRTVTSEDVLEYSSGVHTRDVQLREEDDIEYRDGRLFRSSGNMYLSVDKETHSSGQGSGGMDEFADVVTARGSFDMELNECRTVRQTRRRRAVQQHLDGRFSLEEGLMATYDESKVEIETLENLRQNFKTSEQVTRALRNTNSSKTFSMLEKVMVLERKYRPEGVSVTQIVLNYLRKIKTLEPEEYVAQRVNIYSLLSSEGSRRAETALIEQLDETDLSDAERRVVMLAIALLPTPSSQVIQTIEDTITETTSSLLLVYGSLVANAAPDQEMKMVTFLTDRLTENNTDTLIHVLHALGNTKSSLAIEHIIPYVHYHDKDVRLTAVSALRFFTGLPIVQQEFVSILHKESSDYLVEAIIQALGNGYNYDEDIELDSDLVRCLVQVTNDLRNNDLQNELNHLFNKMGVPTSSSADLMDNRNMSRQRRDTQRWDSTASEYNIIASASQRANDVANYPYHRGYLWSTTIGQNSGEYPIYLQAAAGLFAGANIDQCDLKMFGKAIVDVHVLGRESNILTIEGRNDRIYVLFAGDIVFDINPPDSYSNQLPGYQRLLFSTSYTFYVYGVPITLGFDVHVSIGTNIDISVQQGVSNDIEASATIAPYVSASFDGSLTISALVAQVGVSVTASIPYGITLRATFHVCTPADSDVNNFACVEASHGWQEIDITFAAFYQLPDIFSFGYGDQIRWDSLTFTYTIPAEQGKTIYSDCAVASPATRVPPTSVVTSAASTEPASAASTDPTSGAAASSAVATLMPPFIVSFLLMFPLLVYLG
;
A
#
# COMPACT_ATOMS: atom_id res chain seq x y z
N MET A 1 -8.03 31.14 54.54
CA MET A 1 -7.75 31.75 55.86
C MET A 1 -6.38 32.40 55.78
N GLU A 2 -6.29 33.57 56.40
CA GLU A 2 -5.32 34.65 56.20
C GLU A 2 -3.87 34.36 56.62
N CYS A 3 -3.02 35.35 56.28
CA CYS A 3 -1.67 35.68 56.79
C CYS A 3 -0.51 34.99 56.07
N ALA A 4 0.13 35.60 55.06
CA ALA A 4 0.91 36.85 55.03
C ALA A 4 2.36 36.73 55.58
N ALA A 5 3.29 36.79 54.62
CA ALA A 5 4.49 37.63 54.56
C ALA A 5 5.70 37.39 55.49
N SER A 6 6.83 37.02 54.86
CA SER A 6 8.15 37.69 54.86
C SER A 6 9.24 36.63 54.62
N GLY A 7 10.33 36.82 53.88
CA GLY A 7 10.83 37.94 53.09
C GLY A 7 12.15 37.51 52.41
N TYR A 8 12.40 38.09 51.24
CA TYR A 8 13.69 38.44 50.62
C TYR A 8 14.85 37.42 50.39
N LYS A 9 15.22 37.39 49.10
CA LYS A 9 16.57 37.49 48.47
C LYS A 9 17.34 36.23 48.03
N LYS A 10 17.25 35.99 46.70
CA LYS A 10 18.33 35.90 45.70
C LYS A 10 19.72 35.43 46.18
N ALA A 11 20.19 34.28 45.68
CA ALA A 11 21.01 34.17 44.44
C ALA A 11 21.97 32.97 44.50
N GLY A 12 21.89 32.12 43.48
CA GLY A 12 23.07 31.61 42.77
C GLY A 12 23.81 30.40 43.36
N PRO A 13 24.52 29.65 42.50
CA PRO A 13 24.48 28.19 42.49
C PRO A 13 25.82 27.57 42.92
N HIS A 14 25.85 26.26 43.21
CA HIS A 14 26.88 25.33 42.71
C HIS A 14 26.66 23.88 43.19
N ALA A 15 26.58 22.99 42.21
CA ALA A 15 27.27 21.70 42.09
C ALA A 15 27.11 20.60 43.17
N GLY A 16 26.23 19.63 42.86
CA GLY A 16 26.44 18.16 42.89
C GLY A 16 26.81 17.43 44.21
N PRO A 17 26.91 16.08 44.21
CA PRO A 17 25.97 15.09 43.69
C PRO A 17 25.60 14.00 44.73
N THR A 18 24.58 13.18 44.38
CA THR A 18 24.27 11.80 44.87
C THR A 18 23.79 11.61 46.34
N PRO A 19 23.26 10.42 46.72
CA PRO A 19 22.06 9.71 46.27
C PRO A 19 21.15 9.35 47.49
N LEU A 20 19.92 8.88 47.31
CA LEU A 20 19.28 8.08 48.39
C LEU A 20 18.12 7.20 47.91
N LEU A 21 18.27 5.92 48.26
CA LEU A 21 17.25 4.89 48.31
C LEU A 21 16.07 5.29 49.23
N LEU A 22 14.87 4.80 48.91
CA LEU A 22 14.09 3.89 49.79
C LEU A 22 12.76 3.52 49.13
N ALA A 23 12.54 2.21 48.97
CA ALA A 23 11.24 1.56 48.76
C ALA A 23 10.44 1.51 50.09
N PRO A 24 9.38 0.68 50.25
CA PRO A 24 8.09 0.58 49.56
C PRO A 24 6.90 0.67 50.56
N ASN A 25 5.64 0.78 50.10
CA ASN A 25 4.51 -0.07 50.57
C ASN A 25 3.12 0.35 50.03
N LYS A 26 2.45 -0.65 49.43
CA LYS A 26 1.07 -1.13 49.66
C LYS A 26 -0.14 -0.17 49.60
N ASN A 27 -0.87 -0.29 48.49
CA ASN A 27 -2.33 -0.51 48.30
C ASN A 27 -3.15 -1.05 49.50
N PRO A 28 -4.52 -1.13 49.46
CA PRO A 28 -5.48 -0.65 48.43
C PRO A 28 -6.80 -0.02 49.00
N SER A 29 -7.67 0.51 48.12
CA SER A 29 -9.15 0.61 48.25
C SER A 29 -9.70 1.01 46.86
N LEU A 30 -10.26 0.12 46.02
CA LEU A 30 -11.62 -0.45 46.00
C LEU A 30 -12.76 0.58 46.20
N LEU A 31 -13.44 0.94 45.10
CA LEU A 31 -14.81 1.48 45.12
C LEU A 31 -15.64 0.77 44.03
N ILE A 32 -16.73 0.17 44.47
CA ILE A 32 -17.77 -0.51 43.67
C ILE A 32 -18.95 0.45 43.56
N VAL A 33 -19.59 0.52 42.40
CA VAL A 33 -21.04 0.83 42.28
C VAL A 33 -21.65 -0.20 41.33
N MET A 34 -22.65 -0.93 41.84
CA MET A 34 -23.50 -1.91 41.15
C MET A 34 -24.74 -1.24 40.55
N ASP A 35 -25.37 -1.89 39.55
CA ASP A 35 -26.79 -2.32 39.50
C ASP A 35 -27.25 -2.53 38.03
N TYR A 36 -28.14 -3.45 37.60
CA TYR A 36 -29.04 -4.45 38.21
C TYR A 36 -29.40 -5.55 37.15
N ALA A 37 -29.10 -6.81 37.45
CA ALA A 37 -29.97 -8.01 37.45
C ALA A 37 -30.87 -8.43 36.26
N ARG A 38 -30.86 -9.75 35.99
CA ARG A 38 -31.97 -10.67 36.35
C ARG A 38 -31.51 -12.13 36.39
N ALA A 39 -31.92 -12.81 37.45
CA ALA A 39 -31.66 -14.20 37.80
C ALA A 39 -32.82 -15.12 37.38
N VAL A 40 -32.54 -16.41 37.14
CA VAL A 40 -33.27 -17.55 37.74
C VAL A 40 -32.31 -18.75 37.86
N THR A 41 -32.12 -19.22 39.09
CA THR A 41 -31.53 -20.51 39.47
C THR A 41 -32.68 -21.47 39.80
N ILE A 42 -32.52 -22.79 39.60
CA ILE A 42 -32.92 -23.83 40.56
C ILE A 42 -32.32 -25.21 40.18
N VAL A 43 -31.44 -25.67 41.09
CA VAL A 43 -31.36 -26.99 41.77
C VAL A 43 -30.99 -28.29 41.01
N VAL A 44 -29.91 -28.86 41.55
CA VAL A 44 -29.31 -30.20 41.47
C VAL A 44 -30.29 -31.36 41.69
N LEU A 45 -30.12 -32.45 40.92
CA LEU A 45 -30.41 -33.81 41.39
C LEU A 45 -29.46 -34.83 40.73
N VAL A 46 -28.68 -35.50 41.57
CA VAL A 46 -27.87 -36.69 41.27
C VAL A 46 -28.76 -37.93 41.40
N VAL A 47 -28.84 -38.76 40.37
CA VAL A 47 -29.13 -40.21 40.50
C VAL A 47 -28.33 -41.00 39.47
N SER A 48 -27.71 -42.05 39.97
CA SER A 48 -26.79 -43.02 39.38
C SER A 48 -27.40 -44.06 38.42
N SER A 49 -26.51 -44.65 37.62
CA SER A 49 -26.38 -46.08 37.22
C SER A 49 -26.77 -46.52 35.79
N GLY A 50 -25.85 -47.29 35.17
CA GLY A 50 -26.09 -48.16 34.00
C GLY A 50 -25.20 -47.89 32.77
N LEU A 51 -23.87 -48.04 32.84
CA LEU A 51 -23.08 -49.23 32.47
C LEU A 51 -23.28 -49.80 31.03
N VAL A 52 -22.15 -49.78 30.31
CA VAL A 52 -21.70 -50.62 29.16
C VAL A 52 -22.03 -50.14 27.73
N SER A 53 -21.05 -49.48 27.10
CA SER A 53 -20.49 -49.97 25.82
C SER A 53 -19.11 -49.35 25.54
N CYS A 54 -18.09 -50.18 25.77
CA CYS A 54 -16.77 -50.27 25.16
C CYS A 54 -16.04 -48.99 24.71
N THR A 55 -15.21 -48.53 25.64
CA THR A 55 -13.90 -47.90 25.42
C THR A 55 -13.01 -48.72 24.47
N ALA A 56 -12.60 -48.10 23.37
CA ALA A 56 -11.27 -48.33 22.78
C ALA A 56 -10.37 -47.15 23.19
N GLN A 57 -10.13 -46.99 24.50
CA GLN A 57 -9.04 -46.15 24.97
C GLN A 57 -7.75 -46.93 24.79
N LEU A 58 -7.05 -46.63 23.69
CA LEU A 58 -5.65 -47.01 23.51
C LEU A 58 -4.86 -46.47 24.70
N HIS A 59 -4.38 -47.38 25.55
CA HIS A 59 -3.42 -47.07 26.61
C HIS A 59 -2.10 -46.62 25.98
N TYR A 60 -2.00 -45.34 25.65
CA TYR A 60 -0.70 -44.67 25.52
C TYR A 60 -0.09 -44.62 26.91
N SER A 61 1.07 -45.25 27.11
CA SER A 61 1.89 -44.98 28.28
C SER A 61 2.27 -43.50 28.23
N ARG A 62 1.66 -42.68 29.10
CA ARG A 62 1.94 -41.25 29.25
C ARG A 62 3.43 -41.03 29.51
N SER A 63 4.20 -40.80 28.45
CA SER A 63 5.51 -40.17 28.55
C SER A 63 5.24 -38.70 28.84
N SER A 64 5.52 -38.25 30.06
CA SER A 64 5.24 -36.87 30.50
C SER A 64 6.30 -35.86 30.05
N SER A 65 7.27 -36.26 29.23
CA SER A 65 8.29 -35.42 28.59
C SER A 65 9.14 -36.25 27.63
N ASN A 66 10.02 -35.59 26.87
CA ASN A 66 11.18 -36.25 26.27
C ASN A 66 12.04 -36.90 27.38
N SER A 67 12.17 -38.23 27.36
CA SER A 67 12.82 -39.03 28.40
C SER A 67 14.34 -39.15 28.17
N PHE A 68 15.02 -38.00 28.19
CA PHE A 68 16.47 -38.00 28.28
C PHE A 68 16.88 -38.34 29.71
N LYS A 69 17.75 -39.35 29.88
CA LYS A 69 18.39 -39.58 31.18
C LYS A 69 19.33 -38.42 31.45
N ASP A 70 19.44 -38.00 32.70
CA ASP A 70 20.30 -36.88 33.10
C ASP A 70 21.70 -36.98 32.48
N ASP A 71 22.29 -38.18 32.45
CA ASP A 71 23.67 -38.48 32.03
C ASP A 71 23.85 -38.79 30.55
N GLN A 72 22.81 -38.58 29.74
CA GLN A 72 22.81 -38.92 28.33
C GLN A 72 22.93 -37.68 27.44
N VAL A 73 23.75 -37.80 26.40
CA VAL A 73 23.84 -36.86 25.30
C VAL A 73 23.26 -37.56 24.08
N CYS A 74 22.33 -36.92 23.38
CA CYS A 74 21.80 -37.43 22.12
C CYS A 74 22.24 -36.52 20.98
N GLU A 75 22.58 -37.12 19.86
CA GLU A 75 23.06 -36.45 18.66
C GLU A 75 21.99 -36.60 17.58
N TYR A 76 21.58 -35.48 17.01
CA TYR A 76 20.62 -35.41 15.92
C TYR A 76 21.30 -34.89 14.66
N LYS A 77 20.89 -35.41 13.51
CA LYS A 77 21.15 -34.76 12.23
C LYS A 77 19.97 -33.86 11.92
N TYR A 78 20.25 -32.60 11.62
CA TYR A 78 19.28 -31.61 11.21
C TYR A 78 19.56 -31.19 9.77
N SER A 79 18.54 -31.19 8.93
CA SER A 79 18.57 -30.59 7.61
C SER A 79 17.37 -29.66 7.46
N MET A 80 17.58 -28.57 6.73
CA MET A 80 16.55 -27.60 6.39
C MET A 80 16.75 -27.17 4.96
N GLU A 81 15.67 -27.19 4.18
CA GLU A 81 15.65 -26.74 2.81
C GLU A 81 14.64 -25.59 2.68
N MET A 82 15.01 -24.57 1.93
CA MET A 82 14.17 -23.40 1.71
C MET A 82 14.31 -22.91 0.28
N GLY A 83 13.20 -22.50 -0.33
CA GLY A 83 13.22 -21.74 -1.57
C GLY A 83 12.91 -22.52 -2.84
N GLN A 84 12.00 -23.50 -2.79
CA GLN A 84 11.27 -23.87 -4.01
C GLN A 84 10.27 -22.76 -4.36
N PHE A 85 10.76 -21.67 -4.95
CA PHE A 85 9.93 -20.84 -5.81
C PHE A 85 9.83 -21.57 -7.14
N ARG A 86 8.66 -21.62 -7.77
CA ARG A 86 8.42 -22.43 -8.98
C ARG A 86 9.42 -22.16 -10.12
N HIS A 87 10.14 -21.04 -10.07
CA HIS A 87 11.14 -20.61 -11.05
C HIS A 87 12.53 -20.29 -10.47
N MET A 88 12.76 -20.48 -9.16
CA MET A 88 14.13 -20.48 -8.62
C MET A 88 14.56 -21.94 -8.41
N ASP A 89 15.27 -22.48 -9.39
CA ASP A 89 15.80 -23.85 -9.43
C ASP A 89 16.91 -24.13 -8.40
N LYS A 90 17.04 -23.31 -7.34
CA LYS A 90 18.14 -23.38 -6.39
C LYS A 90 17.67 -23.21 -4.95
N PRO A 91 17.14 -24.28 -4.31
CA PRO A 91 16.85 -24.23 -2.88
C PRO A 91 18.16 -24.07 -2.08
N ILE A 92 18.06 -23.30 -0.99
CA ILE A 92 19.09 -23.17 0.02
C ILE A 92 18.92 -24.33 0.99
N SER A 93 19.98 -25.12 1.19
CA SER A 93 19.99 -26.23 2.14
C SER A 93 21.00 -25.96 3.26
N ILE A 94 20.58 -26.16 4.51
CA ILE A 94 21.41 -26.09 5.70
C ILE A 94 21.37 -27.44 6.40
N GLU A 95 22.54 -28.04 6.58
CA GLU A 95 22.72 -29.26 7.37
C GLU A 95 23.51 -28.94 8.65
N ALA A 96 23.18 -29.58 9.76
CA ALA A 96 23.89 -29.43 11.02
C ALA A 96 23.80 -30.69 11.88
N ASN A 97 24.80 -30.88 12.74
CA ASN A 97 24.72 -31.83 13.84
C ASN A 97 24.24 -31.09 15.11
N VAL A 98 23.27 -31.65 15.82
CA VAL A 98 22.70 -31.06 17.03
C VAL A 98 22.89 -32.03 18.19
N GLU A 99 23.78 -31.71 19.11
CA GLU A 99 23.91 -32.45 20.37
C GLU A 99 23.00 -31.87 21.44
N ILE A 100 22.07 -32.65 21.98
CA ILE A 100 21.16 -32.24 23.07
C ILE A 100 21.51 -32.92 24.39
N ILE A 101 21.41 -32.16 25.48
CA ILE A 101 21.55 -32.64 26.86
C ILE A 101 20.41 -32.14 27.74
N CYS A 102 20.00 -32.96 28.71
CA CYS A 102 19.12 -32.53 29.80
C CYS A 102 19.94 -31.77 30.85
N GLU A 103 19.71 -30.46 30.95
CA GLU A 103 20.43 -29.60 31.89
C GLU A 103 19.78 -29.65 33.26
N SER A 104 18.48 -29.32 33.34
CA SER A 104 17.69 -29.34 34.57
C SER A 104 16.23 -29.68 34.30
N SER A 105 15.57 -30.28 35.29
CA SER A 105 14.12 -30.47 35.33
C SER A 105 13.57 -29.84 36.60
N GLY A 106 12.43 -29.15 36.49
CA GLY A 106 11.85 -28.42 37.61
C GLY A 106 10.51 -27.80 37.24
N PHE A 107 10.25 -26.62 37.80
CA PHE A 107 9.07 -25.82 37.47
C PHE A 107 9.50 -24.60 36.67
N TYR A 108 8.75 -24.30 35.60
CA TYR A 108 8.86 -23.07 34.84
C TYR A 108 7.47 -22.42 34.83
N GLY A 109 7.33 -21.36 35.63
CA GLY A 109 6.01 -20.83 36.00
C GLY A 109 5.19 -21.88 36.77
N PRO A 110 3.90 -22.09 36.42
CA PRO A 110 3.05 -23.08 37.08
C PRO A 110 3.27 -24.52 36.61
N ASN A 111 4.01 -24.72 35.51
CA ASN A 111 4.13 -26.02 34.84
C ASN A 111 5.44 -26.72 35.20
N THR A 112 5.40 -28.04 35.31
CA THR A 112 6.62 -28.85 35.29
C THR A 112 7.26 -28.75 33.91
N ALA A 113 8.56 -28.49 33.87
CA ALA A 113 9.29 -28.29 32.63
C ALA A 113 10.73 -28.80 32.76
N THR A 114 11.31 -29.11 31.60
CA THR A 114 12.70 -29.53 31.47
C THR A 114 13.42 -28.54 30.57
N ARG A 115 14.58 -28.08 31.02
CA ARG A 115 15.50 -27.29 30.21
C ARG A 115 16.47 -28.22 29.51
N TYR A 116 16.45 -28.15 28.19
CA TYR A 116 17.39 -28.84 27.33
C TYR A 116 18.40 -27.84 26.78
N CYS A 117 19.65 -28.25 26.69
CA CYS A 117 20.69 -27.45 26.06
C CYS A 117 21.24 -28.18 24.85
N MET A 118 21.35 -27.44 23.76
CA MET A 118 21.80 -27.91 22.46
C MET A 118 23.14 -27.29 22.12
N THR A 119 24.01 -28.07 21.49
CA THR A 119 25.21 -27.58 20.81
C THR A 119 25.04 -27.88 19.33
N VAL A 120 25.02 -26.83 18.51
CA VAL A 120 25.00 -26.97 17.05
C VAL A 120 26.45 -27.02 16.56
N THR A 121 26.79 -28.04 15.77
CA THR A 121 28.12 -28.25 15.20
C THR A 121 28.04 -28.66 13.74
N ASP A 122 29.18 -28.60 13.04
CA ASP A 122 29.33 -29.03 11.65
C ASP A 122 28.29 -28.42 10.69
N VAL A 123 27.90 -27.16 10.94
CA VAL A 123 26.88 -26.48 10.14
C VAL A 123 27.42 -26.25 8.72
N ARG A 124 26.72 -26.81 7.74
CA ARG A 124 27.02 -26.73 6.32
C ARG A 124 25.87 -26.07 5.59
N GLY A 125 26.14 -24.93 4.96
CA GLY A 125 25.24 -24.34 3.97
C GLY A 125 25.61 -24.78 2.56
N SER A 126 24.62 -25.10 1.75
CA SER A 126 24.79 -25.39 0.32
C SER A 126 23.67 -24.76 -0.52
N PHE A 127 23.99 -24.47 -1.77
CA PHE A 127 23.00 -24.18 -2.82
C PHE A 127 22.90 -25.41 -3.70
N LEU A 128 21.69 -25.93 -3.85
CA LEU A 128 21.43 -27.06 -4.72
C LEU A 128 21.19 -26.53 -6.14
N ASN A 129 21.74 -27.18 -7.16
CA ASN A 129 21.42 -26.89 -8.56
C ASN A 129 20.53 -28.02 -9.08
N PHE A 130 19.34 -27.70 -9.61
CA PHE A 130 18.55 -28.71 -10.32
C PHE A 130 19.25 -29.08 -11.63
N THR A 131 19.47 -30.39 -11.85
CA THR A 131 19.94 -30.87 -13.15
C THR A 131 18.73 -31.31 -13.98
N GLU A 132 18.60 -30.75 -15.18
CA GLU A 132 17.40 -30.83 -16.04
C GLU A 132 17.14 -32.22 -16.66
N ASN A 133 17.85 -33.26 -16.23
CA ASN A 133 17.60 -34.62 -16.68
C ASN A 133 16.38 -35.18 -15.95
N GLY A 134 15.22 -34.73 -16.39
CA GLY A 134 13.91 -34.99 -15.80
C GLY A 134 13.68 -36.43 -15.37
N ALA A 135 13.55 -36.60 -14.06
CA ALA A 135 12.57 -37.47 -13.45
C ALA A 135 12.34 -36.95 -12.03
N THR A 136 11.11 -37.12 -11.55
CA THR A 136 10.57 -36.77 -10.24
C THR A 136 11.23 -37.50 -9.06
N GLU A 137 12.52 -37.84 -9.16
CA GLU A 137 13.27 -38.51 -8.09
C GLU A 137 14.22 -37.52 -7.38
N PRO A 138 14.21 -37.44 -6.03
CA PRO A 138 15.04 -36.53 -5.23
C PRO A 138 16.57 -36.73 -5.34
N GLU A 139 17.05 -37.65 -6.18
CA GLU A 139 18.42 -38.19 -6.07
C GLU A 139 19.51 -37.42 -6.86
N HIS A 140 19.20 -36.37 -7.63
CA HIS A 140 20.20 -35.70 -8.50
C HIS A 140 20.31 -34.18 -8.28
N TYR A 141 20.74 -33.79 -7.08
CA TYR A 141 21.30 -32.46 -6.83
C TYR A 141 22.83 -32.51 -6.86
N GLU A 142 23.47 -31.73 -7.74
CA GLU A 142 24.91 -31.46 -7.61
C GLU A 142 25.11 -30.28 -6.65
N MET A 143 25.76 -30.53 -5.51
CA MET A 143 26.15 -29.48 -4.56
C MET A 143 27.15 -28.53 -5.22
N MET A 144 26.79 -27.25 -5.38
CA MET A 144 27.72 -26.29 -6.02
C MET A 144 28.90 -25.92 -5.12
N LYS A 145 28.72 -25.83 -3.79
CA LYS A 145 29.80 -25.56 -2.81
C LYS A 145 29.30 -25.73 -1.36
N ASN A 146 30.07 -26.43 -0.52
CA ASN A 146 29.81 -26.55 0.92
C ASN A 146 30.52 -25.44 1.70
N TYR A 147 29.80 -24.76 2.59
CA TYR A 147 30.36 -23.71 3.44
C TYR A 147 30.17 -24.03 4.91
N THR A 148 31.25 -24.01 5.69
CA THR A 148 31.17 -24.10 7.16
C THR A 148 30.73 -22.77 7.74
N VAL A 149 29.72 -22.80 8.59
CA VAL A 149 29.11 -21.59 9.18
C VAL A 149 29.41 -21.54 10.67
N GLU A 150 30.62 -21.11 11.03
CA GLU A 150 31.10 -21.17 12.42
C GLU A 150 30.23 -20.37 13.39
N TYR A 151 29.65 -19.25 12.97
CA TYR A 151 28.82 -18.39 13.84
C TYR A 151 27.42 -18.98 14.14
N LEU A 152 26.96 -19.98 13.37
CA LEU A 152 25.76 -20.77 13.71
C LEU A 152 26.06 -21.86 14.75
N SER A 153 27.34 -22.16 14.92
CA SER A 153 27.77 -23.10 15.95
C SER A 153 27.74 -22.40 17.31
N GLY A 154 27.23 -23.10 18.31
CA GLY A 154 27.12 -22.53 19.64
C GLY A 154 26.16 -23.29 20.51
N VAL A 155 26.18 -22.95 21.80
CA VAL A 155 25.28 -23.52 22.79
C VAL A 155 24.07 -22.61 22.94
N PHE A 156 22.88 -23.21 22.93
CA PHE A 156 21.65 -22.54 23.34
C PHE A 156 20.80 -23.54 24.13
N CYS A 157 19.79 -23.05 24.84
CA CYS A 157 18.89 -23.93 25.58
C CYS A 157 17.44 -23.57 25.28
N PHE A 158 16.53 -24.50 25.50
CA PHE A 158 15.11 -24.25 25.45
C PHE A 158 14.41 -24.96 26.60
N VAL A 159 13.24 -24.46 26.98
CA VAL A 159 12.42 -25.05 28.04
C VAL A 159 11.21 -25.70 27.40
N GLN A 160 11.07 -27.01 27.61
CA GLN A 160 9.90 -27.78 27.22
C GLN A 160 9.07 -28.14 28.45
N THR A 161 7.80 -27.78 28.46
CA THR A 161 6.86 -28.16 29.51
C THR A 161 6.50 -29.64 29.40
N SER A 162 5.97 -30.22 30.47
CA SER A 162 5.58 -31.63 30.52
C SER A 162 4.44 -32.01 29.56
N ASP A 163 3.70 -31.02 29.04
CA ASP A 163 2.72 -31.21 27.97
C ASP A 163 3.31 -31.11 26.56
N GLY A 164 4.62 -30.90 26.42
CA GLY A 164 5.34 -30.94 25.15
C GLY A 164 5.62 -29.59 24.51
N LYS A 165 5.09 -28.49 25.08
CA LYS A 165 5.26 -27.15 24.53
C LYS A 165 6.65 -26.59 24.84
N VAL A 166 7.29 -25.99 23.85
CA VAL A 166 8.50 -25.19 24.00
C VAL A 166 8.08 -23.75 24.32
N VAL A 167 8.39 -23.30 25.52
CA VAL A 167 7.87 -22.02 26.05
C VAL A 167 8.92 -20.91 26.05
N SER A 168 10.21 -21.26 25.97
CA SER A 168 11.28 -20.27 25.98
C SER A 168 12.59 -20.82 25.39
N VAL A 169 13.38 -19.93 24.79
CA VAL A 169 14.72 -20.16 24.26
C VAL A 169 15.73 -19.23 24.92
N PHE A 170 16.90 -19.77 25.27
CA PHE A 170 18.01 -19.09 25.94
C PHE A 170 19.23 -19.10 25.04
N HIS A 171 19.73 -17.93 24.67
CA HIS A 171 20.88 -17.78 23.77
C HIS A 171 21.75 -16.59 24.20
N PRO A 172 23.00 -16.46 23.71
CA PRO A 172 23.83 -15.30 24.01
C PRO A 172 23.21 -13.98 23.51
N ARG A 173 23.23 -12.92 24.32
CA ARG A 173 22.78 -11.56 24.00
C ARG A 173 23.52 -10.90 22.84
N THR A 174 24.74 -11.36 22.58
CA THR A 174 25.58 -10.89 21.48
C THR A 174 25.26 -11.61 20.17
N GLU A 175 24.39 -12.62 20.22
CA GLU A 175 24.02 -13.40 19.04
C GLU A 175 23.04 -12.62 18.17
N ASP A 176 23.24 -12.72 16.86
CA ASP A 176 22.39 -12.10 15.86
C ASP A 176 20.96 -12.64 15.95
N ALA A 177 19.95 -11.78 15.74
CA ALA A 177 18.55 -12.20 15.65
C ALA A 177 18.36 -13.30 14.59
N LYS A 178 19.06 -13.25 13.46
CA LYS A 178 19.00 -14.29 12.41
C LYS A 178 19.46 -15.65 12.95
N VAL A 179 20.57 -15.68 13.69
CA VAL A 179 21.13 -16.91 14.28
C VAL A 179 20.21 -17.44 15.36
N THR A 180 19.68 -16.54 16.18
CA THR A 180 18.72 -16.85 17.24
C THR A 180 17.44 -17.45 16.65
N ASN A 181 16.89 -16.85 15.59
CA ASN A 181 15.70 -17.34 14.92
C ASN A 181 15.92 -18.72 14.29
N PHE A 182 17.08 -18.98 13.70
CA PHE A 182 17.44 -20.33 13.23
C PHE A 182 17.48 -21.35 14.38
N LYS A 183 18.04 -20.99 15.55
CA LYS A 183 18.02 -21.85 16.73
C LYS A 183 16.62 -22.05 17.31
N LYS A 184 15.74 -21.03 17.23
CA LYS A 184 14.31 -21.17 17.53
C LYS A 184 13.65 -22.15 16.56
N GLY A 185 14.02 -22.14 15.27
CA GLY A 185 13.67 -23.17 14.29
C GLY A 185 14.03 -24.59 14.75
N ILE A 186 15.29 -24.81 15.14
CA ILE A 186 15.74 -26.11 15.68
C ILE A 186 14.97 -26.49 16.95
N ALA A 187 14.73 -25.55 17.86
CA ALA A 187 13.95 -25.80 19.08
C ALA A 187 12.49 -26.18 18.77
N SER A 188 11.89 -25.56 17.76
CA SER A 188 10.52 -25.82 17.34
C SER A 188 10.30 -27.24 16.83
N ALA A 189 11.33 -27.91 16.31
CA ALA A 189 11.26 -29.33 15.97
C ALA A 189 10.95 -30.25 17.17
N PHE A 190 11.11 -29.76 18.40
CA PHE A 190 10.75 -30.44 19.65
C PHE A 190 9.36 -30.04 20.17
N GLN A 191 8.70 -29.05 19.58
CA GLN A 191 7.32 -28.66 19.89
C GLN A 191 6.39 -29.84 19.65
N THR A 192 5.55 -30.16 20.62
CA THR A 192 4.54 -31.22 20.46
C THR A 192 3.42 -31.08 21.49
N ASN A 193 2.46 -31.99 21.44
CA ASN A 193 1.36 -32.08 22.38
C ASN A 193 1.28 -33.47 23.04
N PHE A 194 1.90 -33.61 24.21
CA PHE A 194 1.85 -34.83 25.03
C PHE A 194 0.53 -35.00 25.80
N LYS A 195 -0.34 -33.97 25.87
CA LYS A 195 -1.67 -34.12 26.49
C LYS A 195 -2.57 -35.05 25.67
N GLY A 196 -2.32 -35.17 24.37
CA GLY A 196 -3.18 -35.94 23.46
C GLY A 196 -4.45 -35.20 23.08
N THR A 197 -4.49 -33.86 23.21
CA THR A 197 -5.61 -33.04 22.76
C THR A 197 -5.56 -32.88 21.24
N GLY A 198 -6.71 -32.86 20.57
CA GLY A 198 -6.76 -32.73 19.12
C GLY A 198 -6.39 -31.34 18.61
N GLN A 199 -6.40 -30.32 19.48
CA GLN A 199 -6.08 -28.95 19.15
C GLN A 199 -5.44 -28.25 20.35
N GLU A 200 -4.45 -27.40 20.12
CA GLU A 200 -3.80 -26.56 21.15
C GLU A 200 -3.38 -25.20 20.56
N ILE A 201 -3.44 -24.16 21.39
CA ILE A 201 -2.79 -22.88 21.04
C ILE A 201 -1.30 -22.99 21.38
N GLU A 202 -0.45 -22.69 20.42
CA GLU A 202 0.99 -22.67 20.60
C GLU A 202 1.66 -21.59 19.74
N THR A 203 2.97 -21.51 19.87
CA THR A 203 3.80 -20.51 19.21
C THR A 203 5.01 -21.23 18.64
N ASP A 204 5.34 -20.93 17.40
CA ASP A 204 6.56 -21.35 16.73
C ASP A 204 7.32 -20.11 16.22
N PRO A 205 8.43 -20.25 15.48
CA PRO A 205 9.17 -19.10 14.98
C PRO A 205 8.35 -18.18 14.07
N GLN A 206 7.32 -18.68 13.39
CA GLN A 206 6.54 -17.90 12.43
C GLN A 206 5.35 -17.20 13.08
N SER A 207 4.64 -17.87 13.99
CA SER A 207 3.35 -17.36 14.45
C SER A 207 2.91 -17.92 15.80
N GLN A 208 1.90 -17.26 16.38
CA GLN A 208 1.00 -17.85 17.36
C GLN A 208 -0.26 -18.33 16.64
N HIS A 209 -0.66 -19.58 16.86
CA HIS A 209 -1.76 -20.20 16.10
C HIS A 209 -2.42 -21.36 16.86
N HIS A 210 -3.53 -21.86 16.31
CA HIS A 210 -4.18 -23.09 16.70
C HIS A 210 -3.61 -24.30 15.93
N SER A 211 -2.86 -25.16 16.60
CA SER A 211 -2.34 -26.38 15.99
C SER A 211 -3.31 -27.54 16.13
N HIS A 212 -3.51 -28.28 15.05
CA HIS A 212 -4.33 -29.50 15.04
C HIS A 212 -3.45 -30.74 15.03
N TYR A 213 -3.72 -31.67 15.94
CA TYR A 213 -2.90 -32.85 16.18
C TYR A 213 -3.68 -34.14 15.91
N SER A 214 -3.05 -35.06 15.18
CA SER A 214 -3.53 -36.43 15.04
C SER A 214 -2.48 -37.44 15.50
N TYR A 215 -2.93 -38.49 16.20
CA TYR A 215 -2.06 -39.45 16.86
C TYR A 215 -2.27 -40.84 16.26
N SER A 216 -1.18 -41.51 15.92
CA SER A 216 -1.22 -42.92 15.51
C SER A 216 -0.19 -43.76 16.27
N ALA A 217 -0.65 -44.91 16.76
CA ALA A 217 0.21 -45.87 17.44
C ALA A 217 1.02 -46.63 16.39
N GLY A 218 2.35 -46.51 16.45
CA GLY A 218 3.26 -47.33 15.65
C GLY A 218 3.57 -48.66 16.34
N GLN A 219 3.98 -49.66 15.56
CA GLN A 219 4.42 -50.94 16.12
C GLN A 219 5.72 -50.77 16.94
N GLY A 220 5.78 -51.41 18.11
CA GLY A 220 7.01 -51.49 18.91
C GLY A 220 7.34 -50.26 19.75
N GLY A 221 6.35 -49.66 20.43
CA GLY A 221 6.58 -48.49 21.29
C GLY A 221 6.83 -47.19 20.53
N LYS A 222 6.51 -47.20 19.23
CA LYS A 222 6.57 -46.02 18.36
C LYS A 222 5.27 -45.24 18.46
N SER A 223 5.40 -43.93 18.49
CA SER A 223 4.27 -43.00 18.50
C SER A 223 4.47 -41.99 17.40
N LYS A 224 3.51 -41.88 16.48
CA LYS A 224 3.53 -40.90 15.39
C LYS A 224 2.48 -39.85 15.66
N ILE A 225 2.87 -38.59 15.50
CA ILE A 225 2.05 -37.41 15.71
C ILE A 225 2.14 -36.61 14.42
N HIS A 226 1.00 -36.23 13.87
CA HIS A 226 0.93 -35.33 12.71
C HIS A 226 0.29 -34.03 13.17
N ARG A 227 0.96 -32.90 12.92
CA ARG A 227 0.53 -31.54 13.27
C ARG A 227 0.23 -30.78 11.99
N THR A 228 -0.88 -30.05 11.96
CA THR A 228 -1.24 -29.16 10.86
C THR A 228 -1.65 -27.78 11.35
N VAL A 229 -1.23 -26.74 10.63
CA VAL A 229 -1.62 -25.33 10.85
C VAL A 229 -2.00 -24.71 9.50
N THR A 230 -3.05 -23.91 9.48
CA THR A 230 -3.49 -23.15 8.30
C THR A 230 -3.61 -21.65 8.61
N SER A 231 -3.76 -20.78 7.61
CA SER A 231 -3.97 -19.32 7.84
C SER A 231 -5.12 -19.00 8.78
N GLU A 232 -6.22 -19.74 8.69
CA GLU A 232 -7.39 -19.55 9.55
C GLU A 232 -7.07 -19.82 11.04
N ASP A 233 -6.01 -20.59 11.30
CA ASP A 233 -5.56 -20.90 12.64
C ASP A 233 -4.62 -19.84 13.23
N VAL A 234 -4.08 -18.94 12.40
CA VAL A 234 -3.09 -17.94 12.82
C VAL A 234 -3.77 -16.81 13.60
N LEU A 235 -3.29 -16.59 14.82
CA LEU A 235 -3.71 -15.50 15.69
C LEU A 235 -2.83 -14.26 15.48
N GLU A 236 -1.52 -14.48 15.34
CA GLU A 236 -0.53 -13.40 15.19
C GLU A 236 0.71 -13.92 14.45
N TYR A 237 1.20 -13.18 13.45
CA TYR A 237 2.50 -13.45 12.81
C TYR A 237 3.63 -12.73 13.54
N SER A 238 4.81 -13.35 13.59
CA SER A 238 6.01 -12.79 14.22
C SER A 238 6.49 -11.47 13.61
N SER A 239 6.04 -11.15 12.40
CA SER A 239 6.35 -9.95 11.65
C SER A 239 5.30 -8.85 11.74
N GLY A 240 4.16 -9.09 12.41
CA GLY A 240 3.05 -8.14 12.50
C GLY A 240 2.22 -8.02 11.23
N VAL A 241 2.42 -8.89 10.23
CA VAL A 241 1.61 -8.92 9.00
C VAL A 241 0.15 -9.27 9.33
N HIS A 242 -0.81 -8.65 8.65
CA HIS A 242 -2.22 -8.96 8.83
C HIS A 242 -2.56 -10.36 8.28
N THR A 243 -3.43 -11.08 9.00
CA THR A 243 -3.75 -12.49 8.69
C THR A 243 -4.48 -12.69 7.36
N ARG A 244 -5.04 -11.64 6.76
CA ARG A 244 -5.78 -11.69 5.48
C ARG A 244 -4.87 -11.64 4.25
N ASP A 245 -3.61 -11.24 4.43
CA ASP A 245 -2.74 -10.97 3.27
C ASP A 245 -2.00 -12.25 2.79
N VAL A 246 -2.09 -13.35 3.55
CA VAL A 246 -1.16 -14.49 3.42
C VAL A 246 -1.83 -15.83 3.71
N GLN A 247 -1.63 -16.78 2.78
CA GLN A 247 -1.87 -18.19 2.95
C GLN A 247 -0.65 -18.91 3.56
N LEU A 248 -0.84 -19.49 4.74
CA LEU A 248 0.07 -20.37 5.44
C LEU A 248 -0.53 -21.77 5.48
N ARG A 249 0.30 -22.77 5.22
CA ARG A 249 0.04 -24.17 5.54
C ARG A 249 1.31 -24.82 6.08
N GLU A 250 1.21 -25.37 7.27
CA GLU A 250 2.26 -26.16 7.91
C GLU A 250 1.79 -27.59 8.13
N GLU A 251 2.68 -28.55 7.89
CA GLU A 251 2.45 -29.97 8.14
C GLU A 251 3.71 -30.60 8.73
N ASP A 252 3.63 -31.06 9.97
CA ASP A 252 4.74 -31.74 10.64
C ASP A 252 4.41 -33.18 10.99
N ASP A 253 5.39 -34.06 10.82
CA ASP A 253 5.40 -35.44 11.25
C ASP A 253 6.44 -35.66 12.34
N ILE A 254 5.98 -36.07 13.51
CA ILE A 254 6.81 -36.26 14.71
C ILE A 254 6.72 -37.72 15.16
N GLU A 255 7.85 -38.42 15.16
CA GLU A 255 7.97 -39.80 15.62
C GLU A 255 8.77 -39.87 16.93
N TYR A 256 8.13 -40.42 17.97
CA TYR A 256 8.79 -40.77 19.23
C TYR A 256 9.00 -42.28 19.32
N ARG A 257 10.13 -42.69 19.90
CA ARG A 257 10.45 -44.07 20.27
C ARG A 257 10.92 -44.13 21.70
N ASP A 258 10.30 -44.99 22.51
CA ASP A 258 10.62 -45.12 23.93
C ASP A 258 10.59 -43.76 24.68
N GLY A 259 9.65 -42.90 24.32
CA GLY A 259 9.49 -41.56 24.91
C GLY A 259 10.60 -40.57 24.53
N ARG A 260 11.32 -40.78 23.43
CA ARG A 260 12.34 -39.86 22.89
C ARG A 260 11.98 -39.48 21.47
N LEU A 261 12.22 -38.22 21.12
CA LEU A 261 12.12 -37.79 19.73
C LEU A 261 13.10 -38.60 18.87
N PHE A 262 12.56 -39.42 17.99
CA PHE A 262 13.33 -40.20 17.04
C PHE A 262 13.46 -39.47 15.70
N ARG A 263 12.37 -38.86 15.23
CA ARG A 263 12.37 -38.03 14.02
C ARG A 263 11.33 -36.91 14.15
N SER A 264 11.65 -35.74 13.63
CA SER A 264 10.73 -34.62 13.44
C SER A 264 10.97 -34.05 12.05
N SER A 265 9.93 -33.94 11.23
CA SER A 265 10.03 -33.34 9.91
C SER A 265 8.84 -32.47 9.65
N GLY A 266 9.04 -31.34 8.97
CA GLY A 266 7.97 -30.41 8.66
C GLY A 266 8.05 -29.88 7.24
N ASN A 267 6.90 -29.59 6.66
CA ASN A 267 6.77 -28.88 5.40
C ASN A 267 5.93 -27.64 5.64
N MET A 268 6.38 -26.53 5.05
CA MET A 268 5.69 -25.27 5.15
C MET A 268 5.54 -24.63 3.79
N TYR A 269 4.34 -24.13 3.57
CA TYR A 269 3.90 -23.46 2.37
C TYR A 269 3.38 -22.09 2.76
N LEU A 270 3.99 -21.08 2.17
CA LEU A 270 3.60 -19.69 2.34
C LEU A 270 3.31 -19.11 0.96
N SER A 271 2.11 -18.62 0.73
CA SER A 271 1.74 -17.89 -0.47
C SER A 271 0.99 -16.62 -0.09
N VAL A 272 1.04 -15.59 -0.92
CA VAL A 272 0.12 -14.45 -0.78
C VAL A 272 -1.28 -14.98 -1.13
N ASP A 273 -2.29 -14.62 -0.33
CA ASP A 273 -3.62 -15.25 -0.35
C ASP A 273 -4.26 -15.24 -1.76
N LYS A 274 -5.06 -16.27 -2.03
CA LYS A 274 -6.06 -16.39 -3.10
C LYS A 274 -7.35 -16.68 -2.34
N GLU A 275 -8.12 -15.68 -1.92
CA GLU A 275 -9.44 -15.94 -1.35
C GLU A 275 -10.21 -16.86 -2.29
N THR A 276 -10.80 -17.86 -1.67
CA THR A 276 -11.51 -18.93 -2.34
C THR A 276 -12.91 -18.47 -2.78
N HIS A 277 -13.01 -17.36 -3.52
CA HIS A 277 -14.25 -16.93 -4.13
C HIS A 277 -14.49 -17.64 -5.48
N SER A 278 -14.99 -18.87 -5.36
CA SER A 278 -15.85 -19.60 -6.32
C SER A 278 -15.41 -19.72 -7.78
N SER A 279 -14.79 -20.86 -8.11
CA SER A 279 -15.00 -21.72 -9.31
C SER A 279 -15.21 -21.11 -10.72
N GLY A 280 -14.84 -19.85 -10.97
CA GLY A 280 -14.87 -19.24 -12.29
C GLY A 280 -13.67 -19.68 -13.12
N GLN A 281 -13.84 -20.66 -14.00
CA GLN A 281 -12.84 -21.05 -15.00
C GLN A 281 -12.46 -19.85 -15.87
N GLY A 282 -11.36 -19.16 -15.58
CA GLY A 282 -10.91 -18.05 -16.42
C GLY A 282 -9.59 -17.32 -16.09
N SER A 283 -8.95 -17.50 -14.94
CA SER A 283 -7.83 -16.64 -14.51
C SER A 283 -6.44 -17.29 -14.66
N GLY A 284 -6.01 -17.57 -15.88
CA GLY A 284 -4.68 -18.19 -16.13
C GLY A 284 -3.46 -17.32 -15.78
N GLY A 285 -3.61 -16.01 -15.53
CA GLY A 285 -2.47 -15.10 -15.30
C GLY A 285 -2.05 -14.90 -13.83
N MET A 286 -2.99 -14.87 -12.88
CA MET A 286 -2.68 -14.64 -11.46
C MET A 286 -2.32 -15.91 -10.70
N ASP A 287 -2.80 -17.07 -11.16
CA ASP A 287 -2.30 -18.34 -10.64
C ASP A 287 -0.78 -18.41 -10.80
N GLU A 288 -0.23 -17.87 -11.90
CA GLU A 288 1.21 -17.81 -12.14
C GLU A 288 1.93 -16.80 -11.23
N PHE A 289 1.36 -15.62 -10.94
CA PHE A 289 2.02 -14.65 -10.04
C PHE A 289 2.02 -15.11 -8.58
N ALA A 290 0.88 -15.60 -8.07
CA ALA A 290 0.83 -16.16 -6.71
C ALA A 290 1.77 -17.37 -6.57
N ASP A 291 1.90 -18.20 -7.61
CA ASP A 291 2.87 -19.29 -7.66
C ASP A 291 4.33 -18.79 -7.69
N VAL A 292 4.60 -17.62 -8.28
CA VAL A 292 5.93 -16.96 -8.27
C VAL A 292 6.28 -16.45 -6.88
N VAL A 293 5.30 -16.00 -6.08
CA VAL A 293 5.50 -15.44 -4.74
C VAL A 293 5.35 -16.52 -3.63
N THR A 294 5.16 -17.79 -4.01
CA THR A 294 5.04 -18.89 -3.04
C THR A 294 6.42 -19.30 -2.52
N ALA A 295 6.63 -19.19 -1.21
CA ALA A 295 7.77 -19.76 -0.52
C ALA A 295 7.44 -21.15 0.02
N ARG A 296 8.39 -22.08 -0.16
CA ARG A 296 8.33 -23.42 0.44
C ARG A 296 9.56 -23.67 1.27
N GLY A 297 9.37 -24.27 2.43
CA GLY A 297 10.44 -24.76 3.27
C GLY A 297 10.13 -26.13 3.83
N SER A 298 11.16 -26.90 4.11
CA SER A 298 11.05 -28.16 4.84
C SER A 298 12.21 -28.31 5.80
N PHE A 299 11.99 -29.01 6.90
CA PHE A 299 13.07 -29.47 7.77
C PHE A 299 12.93 -30.95 8.07
N ASP A 300 14.06 -31.58 8.39
CA ASP A 300 14.13 -32.94 8.90
C ASP A 300 15.14 -32.99 10.05
N MET A 301 14.76 -33.64 11.13
CA MET A 301 15.59 -33.86 12.30
C MET A 301 15.49 -35.32 12.71
N GLU A 302 16.59 -36.07 12.60
CA GLU A 302 16.63 -37.50 12.92
C GLU A 302 17.66 -37.79 14.02
N LEU A 303 17.27 -38.62 14.99
CA LEU A 303 18.15 -39.09 16.05
C LEU A 303 19.20 -40.04 15.47
N ASN A 304 20.47 -39.64 15.54
CA ASN A 304 21.60 -40.44 15.10
C ASN A 304 22.00 -41.47 16.17
N GLU A 305 22.41 -40.99 17.35
CA GLU A 305 22.77 -41.85 18.48
C GLU A 305 22.58 -41.14 19.82
N CYS A 306 22.56 -41.93 20.90
CA CYS A 306 22.65 -41.38 22.24
C CYS A 306 23.70 -42.11 23.07
N ARG A 307 24.56 -41.36 23.75
CA ARG A 307 25.68 -41.87 24.54
C ARG A 307 25.64 -41.35 25.98
N THR A 308 26.05 -42.19 26.93
CA THR A 308 26.24 -41.77 28.32
C THR A 308 27.58 -41.07 28.47
N VAL A 309 27.60 -39.85 29.01
CA VAL A 309 28.82 -39.04 29.16
C VAL A 309 29.06 -38.70 30.63
N ARG A 310 30.31 -38.76 31.09
CA ARG A 310 30.69 -38.28 32.44
C ARG A 310 30.39 -36.77 32.56
N GLN A 311 29.27 -36.46 33.18
CA GLN A 311 28.58 -35.17 33.11
C GLN A 311 29.34 -33.95 33.64
N THR A 312 30.28 -34.13 34.57
CA THR A 312 30.81 -33.02 35.39
C THR A 312 31.54 -31.94 34.61
N ARG A 313 32.20 -32.27 33.49
CA ARG A 313 32.93 -31.29 32.67
C ARG A 313 32.03 -30.57 31.67
N ARG A 314 31.11 -31.29 31.02
CA ARG A 314 30.19 -30.72 30.01
C ARG A 314 29.08 -29.88 30.64
N ARG A 315 28.45 -30.34 31.73
CA ARG A 315 27.47 -29.51 32.46
C ARG A 315 28.09 -28.22 32.96
N ARG A 316 29.35 -28.24 33.44
CA ARG A 316 30.06 -27.01 33.82
C ARG A 316 30.30 -26.07 32.64
N ALA A 317 30.62 -26.58 31.45
CA ALA A 317 30.83 -25.74 30.27
C ALA A 317 29.53 -25.07 29.81
N VAL A 318 28.43 -25.84 29.77
CA VAL A 318 27.09 -25.31 29.45
C VAL A 318 26.63 -24.32 30.54
N GLN A 319 26.79 -24.67 31.81
CA GLN A 319 26.45 -23.78 32.93
C GLN A 319 27.29 -22.50 32.91
N GLN A 320 28.58 -22.57 32.60
CA GLN A 320 29.43 -21.38 32.43
C GLN A 320 28.98 -20.50 31.25
N HIS A 321 28.40 -21.10 30.22
CA HIS A 321 27.82 -20.35 29.10
C HIS A 321 26.49 -19.68 29.49
N LEU A 322 25.73 -20.27 30.42
CA LEU A 322 24.40 -19.82 30.85
C LEU A 322 24.39 -18.92 32.09
N ASP A 323 25.34 -19.07 33.01
CA ASP A 323 25.41 -18.35 34.28
C ASP A 323 25.81 -16.87 34.05
N GLY A 324 24.81 -16.04 33.76
CA GLY A 324 24.50 -14.93 34.67
C GLY A 324 24.56 -13.50 34.13
N ARG A 325 25.10 -13.22 32.94
CA ARG A 325 25.03 -11.85 32.34
C ARG A 325 24.89 -11.80 30.82
N PHE A 326 25.09 -12.93 30.15
CA PHE A 326 25.22 -12.97 28.70
C PHE A 326 24.11 -13.73 28.02
N SER A 327 23.19 -14.40 28.73
CA SER A 327 22.03 -15.05 28.12
C SER A 327 20.82 -14.10 28.08
N LEU A 328 20.07 -14.17 26.99
CA LEU A 328 18.75 -13.57 26.82
C LEU A 328 17.72 -14.69 26.82
N GLU A 329 16.60 -14.46 27.50
CA GLU A 329 15.46 -15.36 27.55
C GLU A 329 14.37 -14.78 26.65
N GLU A 330 14.02 -15.52 25.60
CA GLU A 330 13.01 -15.11 24.63
C GLU A 330 11.94 -16.20 24.47
N GLY A 331 10.81 -15.85 23.86
CA GLY A 331 9.81 -16.82 23.41
C GLY A 331 10.29 -17.58 22.16
N LEU A 332 9.46 -18.52 21.68
CA LEU A 332 9.78 -19.28 20.46
C LEU A 332 9.55 -18.48 19.17
N MET A 333 8.71 -17.43 19.23
CA MET A 333 8.44 -16.54 18.09
C MET A 333 9.71 -15.83 17.63
N ALA A 334 9.90 -15.76 16.31
CA ALA A 334 11.03 -15.08 15.73
C ALA A 334 11.00 -13.60 16.10
N THR A 335 12.17 -13.05 16.38
CA THR A 335 12.33 -11.62 16.63
C THR A 335 12.68 -10.93 15.33
N TYR A 336 11.83 -9.99 14.92
CA TYR A 336 12.10 -9.07 13.82
C TYR A 336 12.69 -7.77 14.37
N ASP A 337 13.95 -7.53 14.03
CA ASP A 337 14.61 -6.25 14.28
C ASP A 337 14.57 -5.42 13.00
N GLU A 338 13.43 -4.76 12.78
CA GLU A 338 13.20 -3.85 11.64
C GLU A 338 14.37 -2.87 11.49
N SER A 339 14.87 -2.35 12.61
CA SER A 339 15.92 -1.35 12.61
C SER A 339 17.23 -1.88 12.03
N LYS A 340 17.57 -3.11 12.37
CA LYS A 340 18.75 -3.77 11.84
C LYS A 340 18.62 -4.11 10.37
N VAL A 341 17.46 -4.60 9.93
CA VAL A 341 17.19 -4.90 8.51
C VAL A 341 17.31 -3.63 7.67
N GLU A 342 16.77 -2.53 8.16
CA GLU A 342 16.88 -1.23 7.49
C GLU A 342 18.32 -0.68 7.49
N ILE A 343 19.09 -0.87 8.57
CA ILE A 343 20.52 -0.51 8.60
C ILE A 343 21.32 -1.33 7.59
N GLU A 344 21.13 -2.64 7.52
CA GLU A 344 21.78 -3.50 6.52
C GLU A 344 21.40 -3.08 5.10
N THR A 345 20.10 -2.76 4.89
CA THR A 345 19.60 -2.23 3.62
C THR A 345 20.29 -0.92 3.26
N LEU A 346 20.44 -0.01 4.21
CA LEU A 346 21.15 1.26 4.04
C LEU A 346 22.62 1.05 3.69
N GLU A 347 23.32 0.14 4.37
CA GLU A 347 24.72 -0.19 4.11
C GLU A 347 24.91 -0.77 2.70
N ASN A 348 23.99 -1.65 2.29
CA ASN A 348 23.95 -2.24 0.94
C ASN A 348 23.69 -1.18 -0.13
N LEU A 349 22.66 -0.34 0.04
CA LEU A 349 22.33 0.70 -0.93
C LEU A 349 23.42 1.77 -1.02
N ARG A 350 24.08 2.10 0.10
CA ARG A 350 25.23 3.03 0.12
C ARG A 350 26.39 2.54 -0.74
N GLN A 351 26.51 1.24 -1.01
CA GLN A 351 27.53 0.75 -1.95
C GLN A 351 27.37 1.33 -3.36
N ASN A 352 26.14 1.68 -3.76
CA ASN A 352 25.83 2.30 -5.05
C ASN A 352 26.11 3.81 -5.08
N PHE A 353 26.21 4.45 -3.91
CA PHE A 353 26.32 5.91 -3.75
C PHE A 353 27.54 6.33 -2.92
N LYS A 354 28.63 5.56 -2.96
CA LYS A 354 29.86 5.82 -2.20
C LYS A 354 30.51 7.17 -2.52
N THR A 355 30.37 7.65 -3.76
CA THR A 355 31.03 8.88 -4.22
C THR A 355 30.02 9.96 -4.61
N SER A 356 30.46 11.22 -4.49
CA SER A 356 29.66 12.36 -4.94
C SER A 356 29.35 12.32 -6.43
N GLU A 357 30.23 11.72 -7.23
CA GLU A 357 30.03 11.53 -8.66
C GLU A 357 28.88 10.55 -8.96
N GLN A 358 28.79 9.44 -8.21
CA GLN A 358 27.70 8.47 -8.35
C GLN A 358 26.35 9.09 -8.03
N VAL A 359 26.24 9.82 -6.93
CA VAL A 359 25.02 10.57 -6.56
C VAL A 359 24.69 11.62 -7.63
N THR A 360 25.68 12.39 -8.08
CA THR A 360 25.46 13.40 -9.13
C THR A 360 25.02 12.77 -10.45
N ARG A 361 25.56 11.61 -10.81
CA ARG A 361 25.17 10.86 -12.01
C ARG A 361 23.74 10.34 -11.90
N ALA A 362 23.34 9.87 -10.72
CA ALA A 362 21.95 9.49 -10.43
C ALA A 362 21.00 10.67 -10.62
N LEU A 363 21.33 11.84 -10.05
CA LEU A 363 20.50 13.06 -10.17
C LEU A 363 20.43 13.61 -11.60
N ARG A 364 21.45 13.36 -12.43
CA ARG A 364 21.43 13.73 -13.85
C ARG A 364 20.59 12.80 -14.70
N ASN A 365 20.49 11.53 -14.32
CA ASN A 365 19.70 10.54 -15.03
C ASN A 365 18.25 10.58 -14.54
N THR A 366 17.55 11.67 -14.87
CA THR A 366 16.16 11.93 -14.46
C THR A 366 15.17 10.88 -14.97
N ASN A 367 15.57 10.05 -15.93
CA ASN A 367 14.71 9.02 -16.52
C ASN A 367 14.80 7.67 -15.80
N SER A 368 15.75 7.48 -14.87
CA SER A 368 15.90 6.22 -14.13
C SER A 368 15.12 6.25 -12.81
N SER A 369 13.83 5.89 -12.87
CA SER A 369 12.98 5.81 -11.66
C SER A 369 13.62 4.91 -10.58
N LYS A 370 14.21 3.78 -10.98
CA LYS A 370 14.92 2.86 -10.07
C LYS A 370 16.08 3.51 -9.32
N THR A 371 16.93 4.27 -10.02
CA THR A 371 18.08 4.92 -9.38
C THR A 371 17.62 6.04 -8.44
N PHE A 372 16.56 6.76 -8.82
CA PHE A 372 15.95 7.79 -7.99
C PHE A 372 15.32 7.19 -6.72
N SER A 373 14.53 6.12 -6.84
CA SER A 373 13.97 5.36 -5.71
C SER A 373 15.04 4.86 -4.75
N MET A 374 16.12 4.26 -5.27
CA MET A 374 17.25 3.84 -4.43
C MET A 374 17.89 5.01 -3.69
N LEU A 375 18.02 6.17 -4.34
CA LEU A 375 18.61 7.38 -3.74
C LEU A 375 17.70 7.95 -2.64
N GLU A 376 16.39 8.02 -2.91
CA GLU A 376 15.35 8.42 -1.95
C GLU A 376 15.39 7.52 -0.71
N LYS A 377 15.39 6.19 -0.91
CA LYS A 377 15.45 5.19 0.18
C LYS A 377 16.71 5.34 1.03
N VAL A 378 17.87 5.57 0.41
CA VAL A 378 19.12 5.85 1.15
C VAL A 378 19.00 7.11 1.99
N MET A 379 18.47 8.19 1.43
CA MET A 379 18.32 9.46 2.14
C MET A 379 17.37 9.34 3.34
N VAL A 380 16.22 8.68 3.17
CA VAL A 380 15.26 8.41 4.25
C VAL A 380 15.89 7.56 5.37
N LEU A 381 16.57 6.47 5.01
CA LEU A 381 17.23 5.60 5.98
C LEU A 381 18.43 6.30 6.67
N GLU A 382 19.19 7.13 5.96
CA GLU A 382 20.25 7.95 6.55
C GLU A 382 19.72 8.90 7.63
N ARG A 383 18.54 9.49 7.41
CA ARG A 383 17.89 10.33 8.44
C ARG A 383 17.52 9.52 9.68
N LYS A 384 16.91 8.34 9.49
CA LYS A 384 16.42 7.47 10.59
C LYS A 384 17.58 6.98 11.46
N TYR A 385 18.67 6.52 10.84
CA TYR A 385 19.77 5.84 11.54
C TYR A 385 21.05 6.66 11.76
N ARG A 386 21.24 7.76 11.03
CA ARG A 386 22.43 8.64 11.10
C ARG A 386 23.75 7.87 11.06
N PRO A 387 23.99 7.03 10.03
CA PRO A 387 25.22 6.27 9.94
C PRO A 387 26.46 7.18 9.80
N GLU A 388 27.62 6.68 10.22
CA GLU A 388 28.89 7.39 10.01
C GLU A 388 29.20 7.53 8.51
N GLY A 389 29.87 8.63 8.11
CA GLY A 389 30.29 8.88 6.73
C GLY A 389 29.73 10.16 6.09
N VAL A 390 30.01 10.35 4.80
CA VAL A 390 29.49 11.49 4.03
C VAL A 390 28.00 11.26 3.76
N SER A 391 27.16 12.15 4.28
CA SER A 391 25.71 12.09 4.04
C SER A 391 25.38 12.34 2.57
N VAL A 392 24.56 11.48 2.00
CA VAL A 392 24.01 11.62 0.66
C VAL A 392 23.19 12.90 0.55
N THR A 393 22.40 13.24 1.57
CA THR A 393 21.67 14.51 1.66
C THR A 393 22.61 15.71 1.48
N GLN A 394 23.80 15.68 2.08
CA GLN A 394 24.77 16.78 1.92
C GLN A 394 25.30 16.88 0.47
N ILE A 395 25.50 15.74 -0.20
CA ILE A 395 25.93 15.71 -1.60
C ILE A 395 24.82 16.29 -2.49
N VAL A 396 23.57 15.88 -2.27
CA VAL A 396 22.39 16.40 -2.98
C VAL A 396 22.26 17.92 -2.81
N LEU A 397 22.37 18.43 -1.58
CA LEU A 397 22.33 19.87 -1.31
C LEU A 397 23.49 20.64 -1.98
N ASN A 398 24.70 20.07 -1.99
CA ASN A 398 25.83 20.67 -2.69
C ASN A 398 25.58 20.72 -4.21
N TYR A 399 24.97 19.68 -4.77
CA TYR A 399 24.60 19.63 -6.18
C TYR A 399 23.51 20.65 -6.51
N LEU A 400 22.48 20.79 -5.66
CA LEU A 400 21.45 21.82 -5.80
C LEU A 400 22.04 23.23 -5.87
N ARG A 401 22.93 23.58 -4.93
CA ARG A 401 23.62 24.89 -4.96
C ARG A 401 24.44 25.09 -6.23
N LYS A 402 25.06 24.01 -6.74
CA LYS A 402 25.83 24.07 -8.00
C LYS A 402 24.93 24.34 -9.20
N ILE A 403 23.86 23.57 -9.40
CA ILE A 403 23.01 23.70 -10.60
C ILE A 403 22.20 25.00 -10.63
N LYS A 404 21.97 25.63 -9.48
CA LYS A 404 21.39 26.98 -9.40
C LYS A 404 22.26 28.08 -9.98
N THR A 405 23.57 27.92 -9.88
CA THR A 405 24.52 28.90 -10.46
C THR A 405 24.77 28.69 -11.95
N LEU A 406 24.22 27.60 -12.52
CA LEU A 406 24.29 27.27 -13.94
C LEU A 406 22.97 27.72 -14.60
N GLU A 407 22.99 27.92 -15.93
CA GLU A 407 21.85 28.35 -16.75
C GLU A 407 20.50 27.81 -16.21
N PRO A 408 19.67 28.66 -15.55
CA PRO A 408 18.58 28.19 -14.70
C PRO A 408 17.57 27.29 -15.43
N GLU A 409 17.31 27.55 -16.71
CA GLU A 409 16.31 26.82 -17.50
C GLU A 409 16.72 25.36 -17.80
N GLU A 410 18.01 25.07 -17.97
CA GLU A 410 18.50 23.72 -18.35
C GLU A 410 18.33 22.71 -17.21
N TYR A 411 18.30 23.18 -15.95
CA TYR A 411 18.36 22.33 -14.76
C TYR A 411 17.06 22.22 -13.96
N VAL A 412 15.94 22.73 -14.49
CA VAL A 412 14.63 22.72 -13.81
C VAL A 412 14.23 21.30 -13.39
N ALA A 413 14.31 20.33 -14.31
CA ALA A 413 13.93 18.94 -14.03
C ALA A 413 14.76 18.31 -12.88
N GLN A 414 16.06 18.61 -12.83
CA GLN A 414 16.94 18.12 -11.77
C GLN A 414 16.64 18.81 -10.44
N ARG A 415 16.33 20.11 -10.43
CA ARG A 415 15.92 20.83 -9.21
C ARG A 415 14.62 20.27 -8.65
N VAL A 416 13.62 20.07 -9.50
CA VAL A 416 12.33 19.46 -9.14
C VAL A 416 12.50 18.08 -8.50
N ASN A 417 13.31 17.22 -9.11
CA ASN A 417 13.65 15.91 -8.56
C ASN A 417 14.36 16.03 -7.20
N ILE A 418 15.26 17.00 -7.05
CA ILE A 418 15.90 17.25 -5.76
C ILE A 418 14.89 17.72 -4.71
N TYR A 419 13.94 18.60 -5.03
CA TYR A 419 12.91 19.04 -4.09
C TYR A 419 12.05 17.88 -3.59
N SER A 420 11.71 16.94 -4.48
CA SER A 420 11.06 15.68 -4.11
C SER A 420 11.93 14.86 -3.14
N LEU A 421 13.22 14.63 -3.43
CA LEU A 421 14.12 13.91 -2.51
C LEU A 421 14.24 14.58 -1.13
N LEU A 422 14.31 15.91 -1.10
CA LEU A 422 14.39 16.68 0.14
C LEU A 422 13.09 16.59 0.94
N SER A 423 11.93 16.58 0.27
CA SER A 423 10.62 16.38 0.88
C SER A 423 10.54 15.02 1.56
N SER A 424 10.86 13.94 0.83
CA SER A 424 10.82 12.58 1.35
C SER A 424 11.83 12.36 2.49
N GLU A 425 13.04 12.93 2.38
CA GLU A 425 14.03 12.84 3.44
C GLU A 425 13.59 13.60 4.69
N GLY A 426 13.15 14.87 4.56
CA GLY A 426 12.53 15.62 5.65
C GLY A 426 13.40 15.89 6.88
N SER A 427 14.73 15.84 6.76
CA SER A 427 15.61 16.31 7.85
C SER A 427 15.57 17.83 7.95
N ARG A 428 16.00 18.35 9.10
CA ARG A 428 16.14 19.80 9.30
C ARG A 428 16.97 20.50 8.20
N ARG A 429 17.96 19.82 7.61
CA ARG A 429 18.76 20.39 6.50
C ARG A 429 17.95 20.45 5.21
N ALA A 430 17.20 19.40 4.90
CA ALA A 430 16.32 19.37 3.74
C ALA A 430 15.18 20.39 3.87
N GLU A 431 14.54 20.45 5.04
CA GLU A 431 13.55 21.48 5.38
C GLU A 431 14.10 22.89 5.18
N THR A 432 15.28 23.19 5.75
CA THR A 432 15.91 24.52 5.60
C THR A 432 16.15 24.83 4.13
N ALA A 433 16.66 23.86 3.36
CA ALA A 433 16.91 24.05 1.94
C ALA A 433 15.63 24.31 1.15
N LEU A 434 14.52 23.63 1.46
CA LEU A 434 13.21 23.85 0.83
C LEU A 434 12.63 25.23 1.16
N ILE A 435 12.71 25.68 2.41
CA ILE A 435 12.31 27.03 2.80
C ILE A 435 13.15 28.08 2.09
N GLU A 436 14.47 27.89 2.04
CA GLU A 436 15.37 28.79 1.30
C GLU A 436 14.98 28.88 -0.18
N GLN A 437 14.37 27.83 -0.77
CA GLN A 437 13.83 27.92 -2.13
C GLN A 437 12.60 28.81 -2.18
N LEU A 438 11.70 28.67 -1.22
CA LEU A 438 10.46 29.43 -1.21
C LEU A 438 10.71 30.94 -1.19
N ASP A 439 11.80 31.39 -0.57
CA ASP A 439 12.18 32.81 -0.51
C ASP A 439 12.92 33.31 -1.76
N GLU A 440 13.32 32.44 -2.69
CA GLU A 440 14.05 32.85 -3.88
C GLU A 440 13.16 33.60 -4.87
N THR A 441 13.58 34.80 -5.29
CA THR A 441 12.84 35.66 -6.22
C THR A 441 12.86 35.14 -7.65
N ASP A 442 13.87 34.35 -8.01
CA ASP A 442 14.16 33.96 -9.39
C ASP A 442 13.52 32.61 -9.78
N LEU A 443 12.80 31.97 -8.85
CA LEU A 443 12.02 30.77 -9.17
C LEU A 443 10.84 31.12 -10.05
N SER A 444 10.66 30.35 -11.13
CA SER A 444 9.42 30.36 -11.88
C SER A 444 8.23 29.96 -11.00
N ASP A 445 7.03 30.44 -11.31
CA ASP A 445 5.81 30.08 -10.56
C ASP A 445 5.57 28.57 -10.54
N ALA A 446 5.93 27.87 -11.63
CA ALA A 446 5.92 26.42 -11.74
C ALA A 446 6.83 25.75 -10.70
N GLU A 447 8.09 26.18 -10.60
CA GLU A 447 9.03 25.63 -9.62
C GLU A 447 8.65 26.00 -8.19
N ARG A 448 8.17 27.22 -7.95
CA ARG A 448 7.68 27.66 -6.64
C ARG A 448 6.55 26.75 -6.15
N ARG A 449 5.63 26.35 -7.03
CA ARG A 449 4.56 25.40 -6.72
C ARG A 449 5.10 24.01 -6.38
N VAL A 450 6.14 23.53 -7.06
CA VAL A 450 6.81 22.26 -6.70
C VAL A 450 7.45 22.34 -5.32
N VAL A 451 8.12 23.46 -5.01
CA VAL A 451 8.70 23.68 -3.67
C VAL A 451 7.60 23.68 -2.61
N MET A 452 6.49 24.36 -2.88
CA MET A 452 5.31 24.38 -2.00
C MET A 452 4.73 22.98 -1.78
N LEU A 453 4.61 22.18 -2.85
CA LEU A 453 4.17 20.78 -2.77
C LEU A 453 5.17 19.92 -1.99
N ALA A 454 6.48 20.07 -2.25
CA ALA A 454 7.54 19.39 -1.51
C ALA A 454 7.49 19.74 0.00
N ILE A 455 7.17 20.99 0.34
CA ILE A 455 6.96 21.41 1.72
C ILE A 455 5.70 20.75 2.30
N ALA A 456 4.55 20.80 1.60
CA ALA A 456 3.28 20.22 2.04
C ALA A 456 3.39 18.72 2.41
N LEU A 457 4.33 18.03 1.76
CA LEU A 457 4.53 16.59 1.86
C LEU A 457 5.66 16.19 2.80
N LEU A 458 6.21 17.14 3.57
CA LEU A 458 7.19 16.84 4.60
C LEU A 458 6.61 15.85 5.63
N PRO A 459 7.31 14.74 5.93
CA PRO A 459 6.77 13.69 6.79
C PRO A 459 6.66 14.09 8.26
N THR A 460 7.47 15.05 8.73
CA THR A 460 7.39 15.60 10.10
C THR A 460 7.93 17.04 10.10
N PRO A 461 7.10 18.07 9.87
CA PRO A 461 7.58 19.44 9.75
C PRO A 461 8.12 19.98 11.08
N SER A 462 9.32 20.56 11.08
CA SER A 462 9.84 21.24 12.27
C SER A 462 9.10 22.54 12.57
N SER A 463 9.16 22.98 13.84
CA SER A 463 8.56 24.25 14.26
C SER A 463 9.11 25.46 13.50
N GLN A 464 10.33 25.37 12.97
CA GLN A 464 10.94 26.40 12.16
C GLN A 464 10.26 26.51 10.78
N VAL A 465 9.98 25.37 10.12
CA VAL A 465 9.22 25.33 8.86
C VAL A 465 7.85 25.94 9.05
N ILE A 466 7.14 25.49 10.10
CA ILE A 466 5.80 25.95 10.42
C ILE A 466 5.78 27.47 10.63
N GLN A 467 6.68 28.00 11.47
CA GLN A 467 6.76 29.43 11.72
C GLN A 467 7.09 30.23 10.45
N THR A 468 8.02 29.73 9.62
CA THR A 468 8.40 30.45 8.41
C THR A 468 7.22 30.52 7.42
N ILE A 469 6.45 29.44 7.29
CA ILE A 469 5.26 29.45 6.43
C ILE A 469 4.17 30.36 7.01
N GLU A 470 3.93 30.34 8.34
CA GLU A 470 3.03 31.30 9.01
C GLU A 470 3.41 32.76 8.68
N ASP A 471 4.70 33.07 8.76
CA ASP A 471 5.23 34.41 8.51
C ASP A 471 5.11 34.81 7.01
N THR A 472 5.14 33.83 6.10
CA THR A 472 5.00 34.04 4.64
C THR A 472 3.55 34.05 4.17
N ILE A 473 2.61 33.48 4.94
CA ILE A 473 1.17 33.54 4.62
C ILE A 473 0.69 34.99 4.78
N THR A 474 0.29 35.58 3.67
CA THR A 474 -0.33 36.91 3.58
C THR A 474 -1.76 36.76 3.06
N GLU A 475 -2.56 37.82 3.11
CA GLU A 475 -3.96 37.80 2.63
C GLU A 475 -4.11 37.37 1.16
N THR A 476 -3.03 37.36 0.36
CA THR A 476 -3.05 37.02 -1.07
C THR A 476 -2.45 35.66 -1.42
N THR A 477 -1.84 34.92 -0.47
CA THR A 477 -1.13 33.65 -0.77
C THR A 477 -1.99 32.41 -0.48
N SER A 478 -3.10 32.29 -1.20
CA SER A 478 -4.10 31.22 -1.03
C SER A 478 -3.54 29.79 -1.15
N SER A 479 -2.54 29.57 -2.01
CA SER A 479 -1.89 28.26 -2.13
C SER A 479 -1.02 27.90 -0.92
N LEU A 480 -0.49 28.87 -0.16
CA LEU A 480 0.29 28.58 1.05
C LEU A 480 -0.61 28.15 2.22
N LEU A 481 -1.87 28.60 2.26
CA LEU A 481 -2.85 28.10 3.23
C LEU A 481 -3.12 26.61 3.04
N LEU A 482 -3.29 26.18 1.78
CA LEU A 482 -3.51 24.77 1.44
C LEU A 482 -2.32 23.89 1.85
N VAL A 483 -1.10 24.34 1.53
CA VAL A 483 0.17 23.70 1.95
C VAL A 483 0.25 23.61 3.46
N TYR A 484 -0.09 24.70 4.16
CA TYR A 484 -0.07 24.74 5.61
C TYR A 484 -1.08 23.75 6.22
N GLY A 485 -2.27 23.63 5.64
CA GLY A 485 -3.26 22.61 6.01
C GLY A 485 -2.72 21.19 5.89
N SER A 486 -2.13 20.83 4.74
CA SER A 486 -1.52 19.50 4.54
C SER A 486 -0.35 19.22 5.48
N LEU A 487 0.43 20.25 5.85
CA LEU A 487 1.50 20.11 6.84
C LEU A 487 1.00 19.72 8.22
N VAL A 488 -0.20 20.17 8.62
CA VAL A 488 -0.78 19.85 9.94
C VAL A 488 -0.97 18.34 10.10
N ALA A 489 -1.37 17.65 9.03
CA ALA A 489 -1.61 16.21 9.05
C ALA A 489 -0.37 15.39 9.45
N ASN A 490 0.83 15.96 9.27
CA ASN A 490 2.11 15.33 9.58
C ASN A 490 2.78 15.94 10.83
N ALA A 491 2.17 16.95 11.47
CA ALA A 491 2.75 17.68 12.59
C ALA A 491 2.68 16.88 13.90
N ALA A 492 3.56 17.21 14.85
CA ALA A 492 3.45 16.65 16.21
C ALA A 492 2.17 17.16 16.90
N PRO A 493 1.56 16.39 17.83
CA PRO A 493 0.26 16.75 18.44
C PRO A 493 0.23 18.14 19.11
N ASP A 494 1.34 18.60 19.67
CA ASP A 494 1.44 19.94 20.27
C ASP A 494 1.47 21.06 19.22
N GLN A 495 1.99 20.78 18.03
CA GLN A 495 2.02 21.70 16.90
C GLN A 495 0.70 21.70 16.15
N GLU A 496 0.06 20.54 16.00
CA GLU A 496 -1.25 20.37 15.37
C GLU A 496 -2.26 21.39 15.92
N MET A 497 -2.42 21.42 17.25
CA MET A 497 -3.34 22.36 17.91
C MET A 497 -3.03 23.82 17.58
N LYS A 498 -1.75 24.22 17.60
CA LYS A 498 -1.33 25.59 17.26
C LYS A 498 -1.68 25.91 15.80
N MET A 499 -1.41 24.99 14.89
CA MET A 499 -1.62 25.19 13.46
C MET A 499 -3.11 25.22 13.09
N VAL A 500 -3.93 24.34 13.67
CA VAL A 500 -5.38 24.39 13.51
C VAL A 500 -5.91 25.73 14.04
N THR A 501 -5.45 26.17 15.22
CA THR A 501 -5.85 27.47 15.78
C THR A 501 -5.53 28.62 14.80
N PHE A 502 -4.32 28.64 14.23
CA PHE A 502 -3.93 29.63 13.23
C PHE A 502 -4.86 29.66 12.02
N LEU A 503 -5.28 28.50 11.51
CA LEU A 503 -6.25 28.43 10.40
C LEU A 503 -7.64 28.89 10.84
N THR A 504 -8.10 28.50 12.03
CA THR A 504 -9.44 28.87 12.52
C THR A 504 -9.59 30.36 12.79
N ASP A 505 -8.52 31.04 13.23
CA ASP A 505 -8.54 32.49 13.43
C ASP A 505 -8.85 33.25 12.12
N ARG A 506 -8.51 32.64 10.97
CA ARG A 506 -8.74 33.19 9.62
C ARG A 506 -10.12 32.90 9.05
N LEU A 507 -10.93 32.06 9.70
CA LEU A 507 -12.35 31.89 9.34
C LEU A 507 -13.17 33.16 9.60
N THR A 508 -12.63 34.12 10.36
CA THR A 508 -13.26 35.42 10.66
C THR A 508 -13.14 36.44 9.53
N GLU A 509 -12.42 36.11 8.44
CA GLU A 509 -12.21 36.99 7.30
C GLU A 509 -13.48 37.05 6.41
N ASN A 510 -13.90 38.27 6.02
CA ASN A 510 -15.14 38.49 5.25
C ASN A 510 -15.01 38.21 3.74
N ASN A 511 -13.88 37.67 3.27
CA ASN A 511 -13.65 37.35 1.87
C ASN A 511 -14.04 35.89 1.60
N THR A 512 -15.06 35.68 0.74
CA THR A 512 -15.52 34.34 0.34
C THR A 512 -14.38 33.47 -0.22
N ASP A 513 -13.47 34.04 -1.01
CA ASP A 513 -12.35 33.29 -1.58
C ASP A 513 -11.40 32.85 -0.48
N THR A 514 -11.01 33.74 0.43
CA THR A 514 -10.14 33.36 1.55
C THR A 514 -10.81 32.32 2.43
N LEU A 515 -12.11 32.47 2.69
CA LEU A 515 -12.88 31.52 3.48
C LEU A 515 -12.88 30.12 2.86
N ILE A 516 -13.06 30.01 1.54
CA ILE A 516 -12.97 28.74 0.80
C ILE A 516 -11.58 28.10 0.98
N HIS A 517 -10.50 28.87 0.84
CA HIS A 517 -9.15 28.34 1.01
C HIS A 517 -8.86 27.91 2.45
N VAL A 518 -9.32 28.67 3.45
CA VAL A 518 -9.17 28.31 4.87
C VAL A 518 -9.95 27.03 5.18
N LEU A 519 -11.18 26.88 4.68
CA LEU A 519 -11.96 25.65 4.87
C LEU A 519 -11.30 24.44 4.20
N HIS A 520 -10.78 24.58 2.98
CA HIS A 520 -10.00 23.51 2.33
C HIS A 520 -8.73 23.17 3.11
N ALA A 521 -7.99 24.18 3.60
CA ALA A 521 -6.82 23.97 4.45
C ALA A 521 -7.18 23.24 5.75
N LEU A 522 -8.29 23.61 6.41
CA LEU A 522 -8.82 22.93 7.59
C LEU A 522 -9.19 21.47 7.28
N GLY A 523 -9.80 21.21 6.13
CA GLY A 523 -10.05 19.85 5.68
C GLY A 523 -8.77 19.05 5.44
N ASN A 524 -7.75 19.65 4.81
CA ASN A 524 -6.45 19.00 4.58
C ASN A 524 -5.71 18.68 5.90
N THR A 525 -6.04 19.33 7.02
CA THR A 525 -5.38 19.03 8.31
C THR A 525 -5.63 17.59 8.77
N LYS A 526 -6.74 16.97 8.37
CA LYS A 526 -7.20 15.66 8.90
C LYS A 526 -7.31 15.64 10.43
N SER A 527 -7.31 16.81 11.07
CA SER A 527 -7.40 16.97 12.51
C SER A 527 -8.85 17.00 12.96
N SER A 528 -9.19 16.14 13.91
CA SER A 528 -10.51 16.18 14.56
C SER A 528 -10.80 17.53 15.24
N LEU A 529 -9.75 18.30 15.59
CA LEU A 529 -9.89 19.65 16.16
C LEU A 529 -10.53 20.64 15.17
N ALA A 530 -10.40 20.42 13.87
CA ALA A 530 -10.96 21.30 12.85
C ALA A 530 -12.49 21.18 12.72
N ILE A 531 -13.08 20.05 13.13
CA ILE A 531 -14.48 19.71 12.86
C ILE A 531 -15.45 20.74 13.44
N GLU A 532 -15.27 21.11 14.72
CA GLU A 532 -16.15 22.08 15.40
C GLU A 532 -16.13 23.46 14.72
N HIS A 533 -15.05 23.78 14.01
CA HIS A 533 -14.89 25.02 13.28
C HIS A 533 -15.41 24.96 11.83
N ILE A 534 -15.42 23.79 11.21
CA ILE A 534 -15.96 23.58 9.85
C ILE A 534 -17.49 23.49 9.86
N ILE A 535 -18.08 22.79 10.85
CA ILE A 535 -19.53 22.54 10.92
C ILE A 535 -20.39 23.80 10.74
N PRO A 536 -20.10 24.95 11.37
CA PRO A 536 -20.90 26.17 11.17
C PRO A 536 -21.04 26.61 9.70
N TYR A 537 -20.07 26.27 8.85
CA TYR A 537 -20.02 26.68 7.45
C TYR A 537 -20.79 25.74 6.51
N VAL A 538 -21.20 24.54 6.95
CA VAL A 538 -22.06 23.66 6.14
C VAL A 538 -23.48 24.23 5.96
N HIS A 539 -23.84 25.20 6.81
CA HIS A 539 -25.10 25.94 6.76
C HIS A 539 -24.92 27.41 6.36
N TYR A 540 -23.76 27.76 5.80
CA TYR A 540 -23.46 29.13 5.39
C TYR A 540 -24.38 29.61 4.25
N HIS A 541 -24.59 30.92 4.11
CA HIS A 541 -25.55 31.44 3.12
C HIS A 541 -25.03 31.32 1.68
N ASP A 542 -23.71 31.49 1.49
CA ASP A 542 -23.04 31.31 0.22
C ASP A 542 -22.94 29.82 -0.14
N LYS A 543 -23.32 29.48 -1.37
CA LYS A 543 -23.39 28.10 -1.86
C LYS A 543 -22.00 27.46 -1.94
N ASP A 544 -21.01 28.18 -2.44
CA ASP A 544 -19.67 27.63 -2.68
C ASP A 544 -18.98 27.37 -1.33
N VAL A 545 -19.19 28.24 -0.35
CA VAL A 545 -18.73 28.02 1.03
C VAL A 545 -19.37 26.77 1.65
N ARG A 546 -20.68 26.53 1.46
CA ARG A 546 -21.34 25.31 1.97
C ARG A 546 -20.74 24.05 1.35
N LEU A 547 -20.57 24.05 0.03
CA LEU A 547 -20.00 22.93 -0.71
C LEU A 547 -18.56 22.64 -0.25
N THR A 548 -17.76 23.70 -0.11
CA THR A 548 -16.40 23.60 0.41
C THR A 548 -16.37 23.07 1.85
N ALA A 549 -17.29 23.50 2.72
CA ALA A 549 -17.37 22.99 4.10
C ALA A 549 -17.73 21.49 4.14
N VAL A 550 -18.65 21.03 3.29
CA VAL A 550 -18.95 19.58 3.16
C VAL A 550 -17.72 18.81 2.64
N SER A 551 -17.03 19.34 1.62
CA SER A 551 -15.79 18.75 1.08
C SER A 551 -14.64 18.74 2.10
N ALA A 552 -14.55 19.75 2.96
CA ALA A 552 -13.58 19.79 4.05
C ALA A 552 -13.83 18.68 5.10
N LEU A 553 -15.06 18.18 5.21
CA LEU A 553 -15.41 17.08 6.11
C LEU A 553 -15.14 15.67 5.55
N ARG A 554 -14.58 15.56 4.33
CA ARG A 554 -14.37 14.27 3.63
C ARG A 554 -13.54 13.24 4.41
N PHE A 555 -12.61 13.66 5.26
CA PHE A 555 -11.78 12.74 6.07
C PHE A 555 -12.40 12.40 7.43
N PHE A 556 -13.58 12.94 7.75
CA PHE A 556 -14.23 12.83 9.05
C PHE A 556 -15.59 12.13 8.97
N THR A 557 -15.89 11.50 7.84
CA THR A 557 -17.20 10.92 7.56
C THR A 557 -17.54 9.70 8.42
N GLY A 558 -16.55 9.04 9.02
CA GLY A 558 -16.77 7.99 10.03
C GLY A 558 -17.23 8.52 11.40
N LEU A 559 -17.16 9.83 11.65
CA LEU A 559 -17.50 10.39 12.96
C LEU A 559 -19.01 10.65 13.09
N PRO A 560 -19.65 10.20 14.20
CA PRO A 560 -21.09 10.35 14.38
C PRO A 560 -21.57 11.81 14.28
N ILE A 561 -20.79 12.77 14.76
CA ILE A 561 -21.14 14.20 14.70
C ILE A 561 -21.23 14.70 13.25
N VAL A 562 -20.33 14.27 12.37
CA VAL A 562 -20.32 14.66 10.95
C VAL A 562 -21.49 14.01 10.22
N GLN A 563 -21.74 12.73 10.47
CA GLN A 563 -22.88 12.03 9.86
C GLN A 563 -24.23 12.61 10.30
N GLN A 564 -24.37 13.02 11.57
CA GLN A 564 -25.55 13.73 12.06
C GLN A 564 -25.74 15.09 11.37
N GLU A 565 -24.67 15.83 11.11
CA GLU A 565 -24.76 17.08 10.36
C GLU A 565 -25.13 16.84 8.89
N PHE A 566 -24.64 15.78 8.25
CA PHE A 566 -25.11 15.39 6.92
C PHE A 566 -26.61 15.07 6.91
N VAL A 567 -27.12 14.33 7.91
CA VAL A 567 -28.57 14.11 8.08
C VAL A 567 -29.34 15.43 8.25
N SER A 568 -28.82 16.34 9.07
CA SER A 568 -29.38 17.68 9.31
C SER A 568 -29.48 18.49 8.01
N ILE A 569 -28.44 18.46 7.16
CA ILE A 569 -28.43 19.09 5.83
C ILE A 569 -29.50 18.47 4.94
N LEU A 570 -29.51 17.14 4.81
CA LEU A 570 -30.44 16.40 3.96
C LEU A 570 -31.92 16.64 4.32
N HIS A 571 -32.22 16.86 5.59
CA HIS A 571 -33.57 17.22 6.05
C HIS A 571 -33.96 18.67 5.76
N LYS A 572 -33.00 19.60 5.73
CA LYS A 572 -33.26 21.04 5.55
C LYS A 572 -33.28 21.45 4.08
N GLU A 573 -32.38 20.90 3.27
CA GLU A 573 -32.17 21.28 1.88
C GLU A 573 -31.98 20.02 1.04
N SER A 574 -33.01 19.66 0.26
CA SER A 574 -32.92 18.60 -0.75
C SER A 574 -32.46 19.22 -2.06
N SER A 575 -31.17 19.56 -2.11
CA SER A 575 -30.53 20.05 -3.33
C SER A 575 -29.60 18.99 -3.90
N ASP A 576 -29.72 18.71 -5.19
CA ASP A 576 -28.89 17.75 -5.92
C ASP A 576 -27.39 17.99 -5.67
N TYR A 577 -26.93 19.26 -5.67
CA TYR A 577 -25.51 19.58 -5.48
C TYR A 577 -25.00 19.28 -4.06
N LEU A 578 -25.83 19.42 -3.03
CA LEU A 578 -25.43 19.10 -1.65
C LEU A 578 -25.45 17.60 -1.40
N VAL A 579 -26.45 16.91 -1.94
CA VAL A 579 -26.53 15.44 -1.86
C VAL A 579 -25.32 14.83 -2.57
N GLU A 580 -24.99 15.31 -3.77
CA GLU A 580 -23.79 14.89 -4.51
C GLU A 580 -22.52 15.14 -3.68
N ALA A 581 -22.35 16.35 -3.12
CA ALA A 581 -21.18 16.68 -2.31
C ALA A 581 -21.05 15.79 -1.06
N ILE A 582 -22.16 15.42 -0.41
CA ILE A 582 -22.17 14.47 0.71
C ILE A 582 -21.76 13.08 0.23
N ILE A 583 -22.33 12.57 -0.86
CA ILE A 583 -21.98 11.25 -1.42
C ILE A 583 -20.49 11.21 -1.79
N GLN A 584 -19.96 12.27 -2.42
CA GLN A 584 -18.54 12.39 -2.76
C GLN A 584 -17.66 12.47 -1.51
N ALA A 585 -18.07 13.24 -0.48
CA ALA A 585 -17.35 13.30 0.79
C ALA A 585 -17.30 11.91 1.47
N LEU A 586 -18.40 11.17 1.47
CA LEU A 586 -18.47 9.80 2.00
C LEU A 586 -17.55 8.85 1.21
N GLY A 587 -17.58 8.91 -0.12
CA GLY A 587 -16.71 8.11 -0.98
C GLY A 587 -15.22 8.40 -0.77
N ASN A 588 -14.86 9.69 -0.65
CA ASN A 588 -13.49 10.10 -0.35
C ASN A 588 -13.05 9.68 1.05
N GLY A 589 -13.96 9.73 2.04
CA GLY A 589 -13.68 9.26 3.39
C GLY A 589 -13.44 7.76 3.45
N TYR A 590 -14.26 6.97 2.75
CA TYR A 590 -14.07 5.52 2.66
C TYR A 590 -12.75 5.14 1.97
N ASN A 591 -12.33 5.91 0.95
CA ASN A 591 -11.01 5.74 0.33
C ASN A 591 -9.84 6.04 1.28
N TYR A 592 -10.08 6.81 2.34
CA TYR A 592 -9.09 7.15 3.35
C TYR A 592 -9.10 6.17 4.53
N ASP A 593 -10.28 5.70 4.92
CA ASP A 593 -10.51 4.77 6.01
C ASP A 593 -11.59 3.76 5.59
N GLU A 594 -11.16 2.56 5.19
CA GLU A 594 -12.03 1.48 4.71
C GLU A 594 -12.91 0.88 5.83
N ASP A 595 -12.65 1.22 7.10
CA ASP A 595 -13.41 0.74 8.27
C ASP A 595 -14.60 1.67 8.65
N ILE A 596 -14.93 2.65 7.81
CA ILE A 596 -16.05 3.56 8.08
C ILE A 596 -17.39 2.81 8.05
N GLU A 597 -18.04 2.75 9.22
CA GLU A 597 -19.43 2.35 9.35
C GLU A 597 -20.36 3.56 9.19
N LEU A 598 -21.32 3.46 8.25
CA LEU A 598 -22.36 4.49 8.10
C LEU A 598 -23.52 4.27 9.07
N ASP A 599 -23.94 5.36 9.72
CA ASP A 599 -25.13 5.45 10.54
C ASP A 599 -26.38 5.12 9.71
N SER A 600 -27.23 4.25 10.26
CA SER A 600 -28.45 3.80 9.60
C SER A 600 -29.42 4.94 9.24
N ASP A 601 -29.44 6.03 10.02
CA ASP A 601 -30.24 7.22 9.73
C ASP A 601 -29.68 8.01 8.54
N LEU A 602 -28.35 8.10 8.41
CA LEU A 602 -27.72 8.71 7.25
C LEU A 602 -28.01 7.91 5.98
N VAL A 603 -27.85 6.59 6.03
CA VAL A 603 -28.19 5.68 4.92
C VAL A 603 -29.65 5.87 4.51
N ARG A 604 -30.57 5.85 5.49
CA ARG A 604 -32.02 6.04 5.25
C ARG A 604 -32.32 7.40 4.64
N CYS A 605 -31.73 8.48 5.15
CA CYS A 605 -31.92 9.84 4.64
C CYS A 605 -31.37 10.01 3.22
N LEU A 606 -30.19 9.46 2.92
CA LEU A 606 -29.62 9.50 1.57
C LEU A 606 -30.50 8.76 0.56
N VAL A 607 -31.00 7.56 0.92
CA VAL A 607 -31.93 6.81 0.07
C VAL A 607 -33.23 7.59 -0.11
N GLN A 608 -33.78 8.17 0.96
CA GLN A 608 -35.03 8.91 0.87
C GLN A 608 -34.89 10.16 0.01
N VAL A 609 -33.91 11.03 0.31
CA VAL A 609 -33.71 12.29 -0.41
C VAL A 609 -33.37 12.03 -1.88
N THR A 610 -32.51 11.07 -2.17
CA THR A 610 -32.16 10.71 -3.55
C THR A 610 -33.38 10.22 -4.34
N ASN A 611 -34.26 9.43 -3.72
CA ASN A 611 -35.53 9.02 -4.32
C ASN A 611 -36.51 10.20 -4.52
N ASP A 612 -36.60 11.09 -3.53
CA ASP A 612 -37.47 12.27 -3.56
C ASP A 612 -37.05 13.25 -4.67
N LEU A 613 -35.74 13.41 -4.88
CA LEU A 613 -35.16 14.18 -5.98
C LEU A 613 -35.44 13.56 -7.36
N ARG A 614 -35.78 12.27 -7.41
CA ARG A 614 -35.97 11.48 -8.64
C ARG A 614 -34.78 11.60 -9.60
N ASN A 615 -33.59 11.75 -9.01
CA ASN A 615 -32.33 11.84 -9.73
C ASN A 615 -31.70 10.45 -9.76
N ASN A 616 -31.94 9.72 -10.86
CA ASN A 616 -31.47 8.34 -11.04
C ASN A 616 -29.94 8.21 -10.90
N ASP A 617 -29.19 9.29 -11.10
CA ASP A 617 -27.74 9.21 -11.11
C ASP A 617 -27.14 9.47 -9.73
N LEU A 618 -27.75 10.35 -8.92
CA LEU A 618 -27.49 10.36 -7.47
C LEU A 618 -27.81 8.99 -6.88
N GLN A 619 -28.85 8.31 -7.37
CA GLN A 619 -29.18 6.94 -6.94
C GLN A 619 -28.10 5.94 -7.38
N ASN A 620 -27.55 6.09 -8.60
CA ASN A 620 -26.47 5.25 -9.09
C ASN A 620 -25.16 5.48 -8.32
N GLU A 621 -24.81 6.73 -8.02
CA GLU A 621 -23.63 7.07 -7.20
C GLU A 621 -23.78 6.55 -5.77
N LEU A 622 -24.95 6.73 -5.18
CA LEU A 622 -25.26 6.19 -3.86
C LEU A 622 -25.17 4.66 -3.83
N ASN A 623 -25.71 3.99 -4.86
CA ASN A 623 -25.61 2.54 -4.99
C ASN A 623 -24.16 2.08 -5.19
N HIS A 624 -23.37 2.81 -5.98
CA HIS A 624 -21.95 2.53 -6.18
C HIS A 624 -21.19 2.65 -4.85
N LEU A 625 -21.42 3.73 -4.12
CA LEU A 625 -20.86 3.95 -2.79
C LEU A 625 -21.27 2.84 -1.82
N PHE A 626 -22.54 2.47 -1.75
CA PHE A 626 -23.02 1.40 -0.86
C PHE A 626 -22.44 0.04 -1.22
N ASN A 627 -22.36 -0.31 -2.51
CA ASN A 627 -21.70 -1.53 -2.95
C ASN A 627 -20.22 -1.54 -2.54
N LYS A 628 -19.55 -0.40 -2.71
CA LYS A 628 -18.14 -0.23 -2.35
C LYS A 628 -17.89 -0.40 -0.85
N MET A 629 -18.79 0.10 -0.01
CA MET A 629 -18.72 -0.03 1.46
C MET A 629 -19.33 -1.33 2.00
N GLY A 630 -19.75 -2.26 1.13
CA GLY A 630 -20.42 -3.49 1.56
C GLY A 630 -21.77 -3.29 2.26
N VAL A 631 -22.40 -2.10 2.12
CA VAL A 631 -23.71 -1.81 2.69
C VAL A 631 -24.77 -2.59 1.90
N PRO A 632 -25.54 -3.50 2.54
CA PRO A 632 -26.49 -4.36 1.83
C PRO A 632 -27.51 -3.55 1.03
N THR A 633 -27.43 -3.66 -0.30
CA THR A 633 -28.40 -3.04 -1.22
C THR A 633 -29.78 -3.69 -1.14
N SER A 634 -29.97 -4.77 -0.37
CA SER A 634 -31.32 -5.29 -0.06
C SER A 634 -32.21 -4.24 0.64
N SER A 635 -31.62 -3.25 1.32
CA SER A 635 -32.31 -2.07 1.86
C SER A 635 -32.88 -1.14 0.77
N SER A 636 -32.27 -1.13 -0.42
CA SER A 636 -32.65 -0.31 -1.57
C SER A 636 -33.37 -1.10 -2.68
N ALA A 637 -33.21 -2.43 -2.70
CA ALA A 637 -33.77 -3.32 -3.71
C ALA A 637 -35.30 -3.53 -3.58
N ASP A 638 -35.87 -3.39 -2.39
CA ASP A 638 -37.32 -3.53 -2.17
C ASP A 638 -38.15 -2.35 -2.75
N LEU A 639 -37.51 -1.33 -3.33
CA LEU A 639 -38.17 -0.14 -3.90
C LEU A 639 -38.00 0.03 -5.43
N MET A 640 -37.32 -0.88 -6.14
CA MET A 640 -36.98 -0.68 -7.56
C MET A 640 -37.59 -1.73 -8.51
N ASP A 641 -38.57 -1.30 -9.32
CA ASP A 641 -39.16 -2.08 -10.42
C ASP A 641 -38.20 -2.07 -11.64
N ASN A 642 -37.45 -3.17 -11.76
CA ASN A 642 -36.29 -3.30 -12.65
C ASN A 642 -36.70 -3.69 -14.08
N ARG A 643 -37.46 -2.83 -14.76
CA ARG A 643 -37.87 -3.02 -16.16
C ARG A 643 -37.61 -1.76 -16.96
N ASN A 644 -36.44 -1.64 -17.61
CA ASN A 644 -36.28 -1.07 -18.97
C ASN A 644 -34.84 -0.74 -19.41
N MET A 645 -33.78 -1.16 -18.72
CA MET A 645 -32.42 -0.97 -19.26
C MET A 645 -31.95 -2.19 -20.06
N SER A 646 -32.46 -2.35 -21.27
CA SER A 646 -31.78 -3.16 -22.27
C SER A 646 -31.91 -2.55 -23.66
N ARG A 647 -30.74 -2.35 -24.30
CA ARG A 647 -30.48 -1.99 -25.70
C ARG A 647 -30.26 -0.50 -25.99
N GLN A 648 -28.99 -0.10 -25.90
CA GLN A 648 -28.28 0.53 -27.02
C GLN A 648 -26.77 0.38 -26.84
N ARG A 649 -26.10 -0.28 -27.79
CA ARG A 649 -24.64 -0.27 -27.98
C ARG A 649 -24.38 0.23 -29.40
N ARG A 650 -23.65 1.34 -29.54
CA ARG A 650 -22.65 1.65 -30.59
C ARG A 650 -22.12 3.09 -30.44
N ASP A 651 -20.80 3.20 -30.62
CA ASP A 651 -19.88 4.37 -30.63
C ASP A 651 -19.76 5.22 -29.36
N THR A 652 -18.77 4.86 -28.53
CA THR A 652 -18.46 5.38 -27.19
C THR A 652 -17.37 6.46 -27.21
N GLN A 653 -17.71 7.66 -27.67
CA GLN A 653 -16.83 8.85 -27.57
C GLN A 653 -17.57 10.17 -27.26
N ARG A 654 -18.90 10.15 -27.06
CA ARG A 654 -19.70 11.35 -26.82
C ARG A 654 -20.02 11.51 -25.33
N TRP A 655 -19.94 12.75 -24.82
CA TRP A 655 -20.36 13.11 -23.45
C TRP A 655 -21.78 12.65 -23.11
N ASP A 656 -22.66 12.56 -24.11
CA ASP A 656 -24.04 12.09 -23.97
C ASP A 656 -24.17 10.58 -23.64
N SER A 657 -23.05 9.84 -23.53
CA SER A 657 -23.07 8.43 -23.19
C SER A 657 -23.55 8.16 -21.76
N THR A 658 -24.40 7.15 -21.59
CA THR A 658 -24.89 6.67 -20.29
C THR A 658 -24.05 5.54 -19.70
N ALA A 659 -22.83 5.31 -20.20
CA ALA A 659 -21.96 4.25 -19.68
C ALA A 659 -21.53 4.55 -18.23
N SER A 660 -21.55 3.52 -17.39
CA SER A 660 -21.24 3.62 -15.95
C SER A 660 -19.77 3.97 -15.68
N GLU A 661 -18.86 3.55 -16.56
CA GLU A 661 -17.42 3.85 -16.47
C GLU A 661 -17.10 5.35 -16.52
N TYR A 662 -18.01 6.19 -17.00
CA TYR A 662 -17.84 7.64 -17.04
C TYR A 662 -18.27 8.37 -15.78
N ASN A 663 -18.93 7.69 -14.84
CA ASN A 663 -19.36 8.29 -13.58
C ASN A 663 -18.18 8.71 -12.68
N ILE A 664 -16.98 8.17 -12.93
CA ILE A 664 -15.75 8.65 -12.29
C ILE A 664 -15.46 10.13 -12.65
N ILE A 665 -15.75 10.56 -13.88
CA ILE A 665 -15.52 11.94 -14.33
C ILE A 665 -16.68 12.85 -13.96
N ALA A 666 -17.88 12.50 -14.41
CA ALA A 666 -19.09 13.28 -14.17
C ALA A 666 -20.24 12.30 -14.02
N SER A 667 -21.17 12.54 -13.12
CA SER A 667 -22.35 11.68 -12.98
C SER A 667 -23.16 11.68 -14.28
N ALA A 668 -23.86 10.59 -14.60
CA ALA A 668 -24.73 10.56 -15.77
C ALA A 668 -25.82 11.67 -15.74
N SER A 669 -26.22 12.17 -14.56
CA SER A 669 -27.20 13.25 -14.43
C SER A 669 -26.57 14.60 -14.68
N GLN A 670 -25.36 14.83 -14.16
CA GLN A 670 -24.61 16.03 -14.47
C GLN A 670 -24.46 16.13 -15.99
N ARG A 671 -24.11 15.02 -16.66
CA ARG A 671 -24.03 14.98 -18.12
C ARG A 671 -25.37 15.29 -18.78
N ALA A 672 -26.45 14.63 -18.38
CA ALA A 672 -27.79 14.86 -18.95
C ALA A 672 -28.29 16.30 -18.72
N ASN A 673 -28.06 16.85 -17.53
CA ASN A 673 -28.41 18.22 -17.15
C ASN A 673 -27.59 19.24 -17.94
N ASP A 674 -26.31 19.00 -18.11
CA ASP A 674 -25.43 19.85 -18.90
C ASP A 674 -25.82 19.84 -20.38
N VAL A 675 -26.14 18.67 -20.92
CA VAL A 675 -26.70 18.51 -22.28
C VAL A 675 -28.03 19.24 -22.45
N ALA A 676 -28.90 19.20 -21.44
CA ALA A 676 -30.21 19.84 -21.48
C ALA A 676 -30.14 21.37 -21.36
N ASN A 677 -29.28 21.88 -20.47
CA ASN A 677 -29.15 23.31 -20.21
C ASN A 677 -28.26 24.03 -21.21
N TYR A 678 -27.34 23.31 -21.87
CA TYR A 678 -26.42 23.89 -22.87
C TYR A 678 -26.65 23.21 -24.22
N PRO A 679 -27.69 23.59 -24.98
CA PRO A 679 -28.04 22.92 -26.24
C PRO A 679 -26.95 23.03 -27.32
N TYR A 680 -25.99 23.93 -27.13
CA TYR A 680 -24.78 24.07 -27.94
C TYR A 680 -23.57 23.53 -27.18
N HIS A 681 -23.54 22.22 -26.97
CA HIS A 681 -22.47 21.55 -26.24
C HIS A 681 -21.60 20.64 -27.09
N ARG A 682 -20.39 20.42 -26.58
CA ARG A 682 -19.49 19.34 -26.93
C ARG A 682 -18.91 18.79 -25.65
N GLY A 683 -18.64 17.50 -25.67
CA GLY A 683 -17.84 16.93 -24.63
C GLY A 683 -17.28 15.59 -25.03
N TYR A 684 -16.21 15.24 -24.35
CA TYR A 684 -15.43 14.06 -24.57
C TYR A 684 -15.21 13.37 -23.24
N LEU A 685 -15.36 12.05 -23.23
CA LEU A 685 -15.07 11.21 -22.08
C LEU A 685 -14.17 10.08 -22.52
N TRP A 686 -13.22 9.79 -21.66
CA TRP A 686 -12.25 8.74 -21.87
C TRP A 686 -11.89 8.11 -20.53
N SER A 687 -11.74 6.80 -20.55
CA SER A 687 -11.24 6.03 -19.42
C SER A 687 -10.44 4.87 -19.97
N THR A 688 -9.34 4.55 -19.31
CA THR A 688 -8.59 3.33 -19.55
C THR A 688 -8.20 2.71 -18.22
N THR A 689 -7.95 1.41 -18.29
CA THR A 689 -7.38 0.65 -17.19
C THR A 689 -6.09 0.00 -17.68
N ILE A 690 -5.00 0.27 -16.98
CA ILE A 690 -3.66 -0.24 -17.28
C ILE A 690 -3.26 -1.20 -16.18
N GLY A 691 -3.06 -2.46 -16.51
CA GLY A 691 -2.77 -3.52 -15.55
C GLY A 691 -3.90 -4.53 -15.47
N GLN A 692 -3.88 -5.33 -14.41
CA GLN A 692 -4.83 -6.42 -14.22
C GLN A 692 -6.00 -5.96 -13.35
N ASN A 693 -7.15 -5.71 -13.99
CA ASN A 693 -8.40 -5.32 -13.34
C ASN A 693 -9.37 -6.46 -13.07
N SER A 694 -9.01 -7.68 -13.47
CA SER A 694 -9.80 -8.88 -13.25
C SER A 694 -9.03 -9.84 -12.37
N GLY A 695 -9.70 -10.30 -11.32
CA GLY A 695 -9.10 -11.08 -10.25
C GLY A 695 -9.40 -10.46 -8.89
N GLU A 696 -8.99 -11.17 -7.87
CA GLU A 696 -9.28 -10.85 -6.48
C GLU A 696 -8.36 -9.75 -5.92
N TYR A 697 -7.12 -9.68 -6.45
CA TYR A 697 -6.14 -8.65 -6.13
C TYR A 697 -5.87 -7.80 -7.38
N PRO A 698 -6.75 -6.86 -7.71
CA PRO A 698 -6.50 -5.97 -8.81
C PRO A 698 -5.21 -5.16 -8.57
N ILE A 699 -4.32 -5.17 -9.56
CA ILE A 699 -3.18 -4.26 -9.64
C ILE A 699 -3.30 -3.54 -10.96
N TYR A 700 -3.96 -2.38 -10.92
CA TYR A 700 -4.14 -1.56 -12.10
C TYR A 700 -4.17 -0.07 -11.77
N LEU A 701 -3.78 0.71 -12.75
CA LEU A 701 -3.98 2.14 -12.79
C LEU A 701 -5.23 2.41 -13.64
N GLN A 702 -6.22 3.08 -13.06
CA GLN A 702 -7.37 3.57 -13.79
C GLN A 702 -7.18 5.05 -14.03
N ALA A 703 -7.03 5.41 -15.30
CA ALA A 703 -6.95 6.79 -15.70
C ALA A 703 -8.22 7.15 -16.44
N ALA A 704 -8.82 8.26 -16.07
CA ALA A 704 -9.98 8.78 -16.74
C ALA A 704 -9.83 10.27 -16.94
N ALA A 705 -10.41 10.75 -18.02
CA ALA A 705 -10.41 12.17 -18.31
C ALA A 705 -11.67 12.53 -19.09
N GLY A 706 -12.20 13.70 -18.78
CA GLY A 706 -13.40 14.21 -19.41
C GLY A 706 -13.35 15.71 -19.53
N LEU A 707 -13.99 16.19 -20.58
CA LEU A 707 -14.08 17.59 -20.90
C LEU A 707 -15.48 17.87 -21.43
N PHE A 708 -16.11 18.91 -20.94
CA PHE A 708 -17.39 19.44 -21.37
C PHE A 708 -17.26 20.94 -21.62
N ALA A 709 -17.82 21.39 -22.74
CA ALA A 709 -17.99 22.78 -23.06
C ALA A 709 -19.39 22.99 -23.64
N GLY A 710 -20.16 23.90 -23.08
CA GLY A 710 -21.52 24.16 -23.48
C GLY A 710 -21.89 25.65 -23.40
N ALA A 711 -22.72 26.09 -24.34
CA ALA A 711 -23.29 27.44 -24.35
C ALA A 711 -24.82 27.41 -24.31
N ASN A 712 -25.39 28.29 -23.49
CA ASN A 712 -26.81 28.62 -23.48
C ASN A 712 -26.96 30.08 -23.93
N ILE A 713 -27.21 30.25 -25.24
CA ILE A 713 -27.30 31.57 -25.87
C ILE A 713 -28.45 32.39 -25.28
N ASP A 714 -29.58 31.73 -24.95
CA ASP A 714 -30.77 32.39 -24.41
C ASP A 714 -30.51 32.98 -23.01
N GLN A 715 -29.60 32.38 -22.25
CA GLN A 715 -29.21 32.83 -20.90
C GLN A 715 -27.89 33.60 -20.87
N CYS A 716 -27.21 33.73 -22.01
CA CYS A 716 -25.84 34.25 -22.10
C CYS A 716 -24.89 33.54 -21.12
N ASP A 717 -25.06 32.22 -20.99
CA ASP A 717 -24.30 31.39 -20.05
C ASP A 717 -23.37 30.43 -20.79
N LEU A 718 -22.16 30.27 -20.26
CA LEU A 718 -21.12 29.39 -20.77
C LEU A 718 -20.66 28.48 -19.64
N LYS A 719 -20.63 27.18 -19.90
CA LYS A 719 -20.10 26.19 -18.97
C LYS A 719 -18.94 25.47 -19.59
N MET A 720 -17.82 25.49 -18.88
CA MET A 720 -16.68 24.63 -19.15
C MET A 720 -16.39 23.80 -17.90
N PHE A 721 -16.19 22.51 -18.12
CA PHE A 721 -15.85 21.57 -17.08
C PHE A 721 -14.80 20.60 -17.62
N GLY A 722 -13.73 20.39 -16.87
CA GLY A 722 -12.72 19.40 -17.20
C GLY A 722 -12.39 18.61 -15.95
N LYS A 723 -12.33 17.28 -16.04
CA LYS A 723 -11.87 16.46 -14.92
C LYS A 723 -10.93 15.38 -15.43
N ALA A 724 -9.78 15.23 -14.79
CA ALA A 724 -8.88 14.12 -15.01
C ALA A 724 -8.62 13.45 -13.67
N ILE A 725 -8.75 12.13 -13.63
CA ILE A 725 -8.56 11.31 -12.44
C ILE A 725 -7.58 10.20 -12.75
N VAL A 726 -6.67 9.98 -11.83
CA VAL A 726 -5.84 8.79 -11.80
C VAL A 726 -5.98 8.11 -10.45
N ASP A 727 -6.59 6.94 -10.51
CA ASP A 727 -6.74 6.03 -9.37
C ASP A 727 -5.77 4.87 -9.55
N VAL A 728 -5.20 4.41 -8.44
CA VAL A 728 -4.39 3.20 -8.40
C VAL A 728 -5.05 2.21 -7.48
N HIS A 729 -5.24 1.01 -8.01
CA HIS A 729 -5.74 -0.15 -7.29
C HIS A 729 -4.58 -1.10 -7.08
N VAL A 730 -4.22 -1.37 -5.83
CA VAL A 730 -3.14 -2.29 -5.47
C VAL A 730 -3.64 -3.17 -4.32
N LEU A 731 -3.71 -4.48 -4.58
CA LEU A 731 -4.07 -5.49 -3.56
C LEU A 731 -5.41 -5.17 -2.87
N GLY A 732 -6.42 -4.80 -3.66
CA GLY A 732 -7.75 -4.45 -3.17
C GLY A 732 -7.91 -3.02 -2.67
N ARG A 733 -6.81 -2.31 -2.36
CA ARG A 733 -6.86 -0.91 -1.94
C ARG A 733 -6.95 0.01 -3.14
N GLU A 734 -7.92 0.93 -3.11
CA GLU A 734 -8.05 2.01 -4.09
C GLU A 734 -7.49 3.30 -3.50
N SER A 735 -6.64 3.99 -4.25
CA SER A 735 -6.12 5.30 -3.86
C SER A 735 -6.25 6.28 -5.01
N ASN A 736 -6.97 7.37 -4.75
CA ASN A 736 -7.01 8.51 -5.66
C ASN A 736 -5.68 9.25 -5.59
N ILE A 737 -4.88 9.15 -6.64
CA ILE A 737 -3.56 9.77 -6.68
C ILE A 737 -3.65 11.21 -7.10
N LEU A 738 -4.37 11.45 -8.18
CA LEU A 738 -4.46 12.75 -8.82
C LEU A 738 -5.87 12.97 -9.29
N THR A 739 -6.48 14.05 -8.83
CA THR A 739 -7.70 14.59 -9.44
C THR A 739 -7.42 16.03 -9.85
N ILE A 740 -7.55 16.33 -11.13
CA ILE A 740 -7.57 17.70 -11.64
C ILE A 740 -9.01 18.00 -12.00
N GLU A 741 -9.63 18.97 -11.36
CA GLU A 741 -11.01 19.39 -11.66
C GLU A 741 -11.01 20.88 -11.98
N GLY A 742 -11.34 21.22 -13.23
CA GLY A 742 -11.69 22.56 -13.66
C GLY A 742 -13.20 22.75 -13.59
N ARG A 743 -13.66 23.67 -12.73
CA ARG A 743 -15.08 24.05 -12.60
C ARG A 743 -15.19 25.57 -12.66
N ASN A 744 -15.95 26.08 -13.64
CA ASN A 744 -16.15 27.51 -13.86
C ASN A 744 -14.83 28.25 -14.12
N ASP A 745 -14.39 29.05 -13.15
CA ASP A 745 -13.20 29.90 -13.12
C ASP A 745 -12.11 29.33 -12.19
N ARG A 746 -12.21 28.07 -11.75
CA ARG A 746 -11.22 27.46 -10.85
C ARG A 746 -10.74 26.11 -11.33
N ILE A 747 -9.45 25.85 -11.10
CA ILE A 747 -8.85 24.53 -11.21
C ILE A 747 -8.38 24.08 -9.83
N TYR A 748 -8.96 22.97 -9.39
CA TYR A 748 -8.50 22.24 -8.23
C TYR A 748 -7.56 21.13 -8.66
N VAL A 749 -6.42 21.02 -7.99
CA VAL A 749 -5.53 19.87 -8.09
C VAL A 749 -5.50 19.19 -6.74
N LEU A 750 -6.09 18.00 -6.69
CA LEU A 750 -6.06 17.11 -5.56
C LEU A 750 -4.93 16.10 -5.79
N PHE A 751 -4.07 15.95 -4.79
CA PHE A 751 -3.01 14.96 -4.78
C PHE A 751 -3.11 14.10 -3.53
N ALA A 752 -3.27 12.78 -3.70
CA ALA A 752 -3.50 11.85 -2.59
C ALA A 752 -4.63 12.31 -1.64
N GLY A 753 -5.72 12.84 -2.21
CA GLY A 753 -6.89 13.36 -1.46
C GLY A 753 -6.75 14.79 -0.89
N ASP A 754 -5.55 15.38 -0.89
CA ASP A 754 -5.33 16.75 -0.41
C ASP A 754 -5.47 17.76 -1.56
N ILE A 755 -6.17 18.86 -1.33
CA ILE A 755 -6.24 19.95 -2.31
C ILE A 755 -4.94 20.75 -2.17
N VAL A 756 -4.03 20.60 -3.13
CA VAL A 756 -2.70 21.24 -3.09
C VAL A 756 -2.63 22.51 -3.93
N PHE A 757 -3.48 22.64 -4.94
CA PHE A 757 -3.61 23.87 -5.71
C PHE A 757 -5.08 24.22 -5.94
N ASP A 758 -5.40 25.50 -5.75
CA ASP A 758 -6.59 26.18 -6.25
C ASP A 758 -6.08 27.32 -7.13
N ILE A 759 -6.37 27.23 -8.43
CA ILE A 759 -5.91 28.19 -9.44
C ILE A 759 -7.15 28.89 -9.98
N ASN A 760 -7.21 30.20 -9.79
CA ASN A 760 -8.11 31.08 -10.54
C ASN A 760 -7.34 31.64 -11.74
N PRO A 761 -7.48 31.09 -12.96
CA PRO A 761 -6.69 31.50 -14.09
C PRO A 761 -7.19 32.88 -14.58
N PRO A 762 -6.29 33.86 -14.78
CA PRO A 762 -6.65 35.09 -15.51
C PRO A 762 -7.03 34.76 -16.96
N ASP A 763 -7.54 35.77 -17.69
CA ASP A 763 -7.94 35.65 -19.11
C ASP A 763 -6.90 34.94 -20.00
N SER A 764 -5.60 34.92 -19.66
CA SER A 764 -4.65 33.98 -20.27
C SER A 764 -3.68 33.41 -19.24
N TYR A 765 -3.62 32.09 -19.15
CA TYR A 765 -2.86 31.31 -18.18
C TYR A 765 -2.25 30.06 -18.82
N SER A 766 -0.93 30.07 -19.07
CA SER A 766 -0.19 28.86 -19.44
C SER A 766 0.78 28.52 -18.32
N ASN A 767 0.65 27.31 -17.75
CA ASN A 767 1.52 26.85 -16.70
C ASN A 767 1.80 25.35 -16.82
N GLN A 768 3.09 25.02 -16.80
CA GLN A 768 3.57 23.65 -16.73
C GLN A 768 3.85 23.33 -15.27
N LEU A 769 3.04 22.46 -14.66
CA LEU A 769 3.39 21.86 -13.37
C LEU A 769 4.48 20.80 -13.64
N PRO A 770 5.71 21.02 -13.15
CA PRO A 770 6.78 20.05 -13.33
C PRO A 770 6.44 18.72 -12.68
N GLY A 771 7.06 17.65 -13.18
CA GLY A 771 6.87 16.30 -12.67
C GLY A 771 7.33 16.15 -11.25
N TYR A 772 6.42 15.93 -10.34
CA TYR A 772 6.67 15.62 -8.95
C TYR A 772 6.58 14.12 -8.72
N GLN A 773 7.67 13.51 -8.26
CA GLN A 773 7.74 12.09 -7.89
C GLN A 773 7.54 11.91 -6.38
N ARG A 774 6.76 10.92 -5.99
CA ARG A 774 6.55 10.54 -4.58
C ARG A 774 6.41 9.03 -4.43
N LEU A 775 6.98 8.49 -3.36
CA LEU A 775 6.60 7.17 -2.84
C LEU A 775 5.19 7.25 -2.24
N LEU A 776 4.20 6.65 -2.90
CA LEU A 776 2.81 6.63 -2.40
C LEU A 776 2.59 5.52 -1.38
N PHE A 777 3.16 4.36 -1.66
CA PHE A 777 2.99 3.16 -0.86
C PHE A 777 4.32 2.43 -0.79
N SER A 778 4.72 2.05 0.42
CA SER A 778 5.82 1.13 0.66
C SER A 778 5.31 0.14 1.69
N THR A 779 5.22 -1.12 1.30
CA THR A 779 4.93 -2.19 2.23
C THR A 779 6.08 -3.17 2.21
N SER A 780 6.44 -3.66 3.38
CA SER A 780 7.38 -4.76 3.49
C SER A 780 6.81 -5.80 4.43
N TYR A 781 6.61 -6.99 3.89
CA TYR A 781 6.19 -8.16 4.63
C TYR A 781 7.41 -9.04 4.84
N THR A 782 7.82 -9.24 6.09
CA THR A 782 8.81 -10.27 6.42
C THR A 782 8.09 -11.50 6.94
N PHE A 783 8.51 -12.68 6.49
CA PHE A 783 8.00 -13.96 6.96
C PHE A 783 9.16 -14.81 7.43
N TYR A 784 8.91 -15.74 8.35
CA TYR A 784 9.97 -16.61 8.85
C TYR A 784 9.69 -18.04 8.46
N VAL A 785 10.57 -18.62 7.65
CA VAL A 785 10.54 -20.04 7.30
C VAL A 785 11.54 -20.79 8.15
N TYR A 786 11.05 -21.48 9.19
CA TYR A 786 11.86 -22.17 10.20
C TYR A 786 13.00 -21.28 10.77
N GLY A 787 12.67 -20.01 11.00
CA GLY A 787 13.59 -19.02 11.54
C GLY A 787 14.40 -18.24 10.50
N VAL A 788 14.26 -18.54 9.20
CA VAL A 788 14.90 -17.78 8.13
C VAL A 788 13.96 -16.71 7.57
N PRO A 789 14.36 -15.42 7.56
CA PRO A 789 13.50 -14.35 7.06
C PRO A 789 13.41 -14.34 5.52
N ILE A 790 12.19 -14.27 5.03
CA ILE A 790 11.82 -13.98 3.65
C ILE A 790 11.11 -12.63 3.66
N THR A 791 11.73 -11.62 3.07
CA THR A 791 11.18 -10.25 2.99
C THR A 791 10.63 -9.98 1.60
N LEU A 792 9.34 -9.75 1.51
CA LEU A 792 8.63 -9.22 0.36
C LEU A 792 8.46 -7.72 0.54
N GLY A 793 9.18 -6.91 -0.24
CA GLY A 793 8.99 -5.46 -0.30
C GLY A 793 8.26 -5.06 -1.58
N PHE A 794 7.25 -4.20 -1.48
CA PHE A 794 6.59 -3.57 -2.61
C PHE A 794 6.58 -2.07 -2.39
N ASP A 795 7.34 -1.36 -3.23
CA ASP A 795 7.40 0.09 -3.26
C ASP A 795 6.65 0.57 -4.52
N VAL A 796 5.69 1.47 -4.38
CA VAL A 796 4.97 2.10 -5.50
C VAL A 796 5.29 3.58 -5.47
N HIS A 797 6.15 3.99 -6.39
CA HIS A 797 6.42 5.39 -6.65
C HIS A 797 5.50 5.89 -7.74
N VAL A 798 4.94 7.08 -7.57
CA VAL A 798 4.18 7.74 -8.61
C VAL A 798 4.76 9.11 -8.84
N SER A 799 5.09 9.37 -10.09
CA SER A 799 5.45 10.67 -10.61
C SER A 799 4.26 11.25 -11.33
N ILE A 800 3.84 12.43 -10.91
CA ILE A 800 2.75 13.17 -11.52
C ILE A 800 3.29 14.49 -12.06
N GLY A 801 2.84 14.89 -13.23
CA GLY A 801 2.96 16.27 -13.66
C GLY A 801 1.81 16.62 -14.58
N THR A 802 1.66 17.89 -14.91
CA THR A 802 0.58 18.30 -15.80
C THR A 802 0.96 19.59 -16.50
N ASN A 803 0.66 19.67 -17.80
CA ASN A 803 0.72 20.93 -18.52
C ASN A 803 -0.69 21.48 -18.62
N ILE A 804 -0.94 22.66 -18.07
CA ILE A 804 -2.23 23.32 -18.12
C ILE A 804 -2.06 24.61 -18.93
N ASP A 805 -2.75 24.72 -20.05
CA ASP A 805 -2.74 25.92 -20.89
C ASP A 805 -4.17 26.40 -21.14
N ILE A 806 -4.59 27.46 -20.46
CA ILE A 806 -5.86 28.13 -20.64
C ILE A 806 -5.60 29.48 -21.30
N SER A 807 -6.29 29.79 -22.39
CA SER A 807 -6.30 31.14 -22.94
C SER A 807 -7.69 31.54 -23.37
N VAL A 808 -8.16 32.65 -22.83
CA VAL A 808 -9.38 33.38 -23.19
C VAL A 808 -8.94 34.68 -23.86
N GLN A 809 -8.92 34.68 -25.19
CA GLN A 809 -8.60 35.86 -25.98
C GLN A 809 -9.88 36.50 -26.49
N GLN A 810 -10.07 37.78 -26.17
CA GLN A 810 -11.07 38.61 -26.84
C GLN A 810 -10.46 39.11 -28.16
N GLY A 811 -10.93 38.55 -29.28
CA GLY A 811 -10.51 38.91 -30.62
C GLY A 811 -10.91 40.33 -31.04
N VAL A 812 -10.29 40.81 -32.11
CA VAL A 812 -10.46 42.18 -32.67
C VAL A 812 -11.90 42.46 -33.15
N SER A 813 -12.71 41.41 -33.34
CA SER A 813 -14.09 41.40 -33.85
C SER A 813 -15.17 41.23 -32.77
N ASN A 814 -14.85 41.35 -31.47
CA ASN A 814 -15.70 40.89 -30.35
C ASN A 814 -15.94 39.36 -30.36
N ASP A 815 -15.09 38.59 -31.03
CA ASP A 815 -15.09 37.14 -30.92
C ASP A 815 -14.40 36.75 -29.61
N ILE A 816 -14.99 35.82 -28.86
CA ILE A 816 -14.37 35.27 -27.66
C ILE A 816 -13.82 33.90 -28.03
N GLU A 817 -12.49 33.80 -28.10
CA GLU A 817 -11.79 32.52 -28.23
C GLU A 817 -11.36 32.06 -26.84
N ALA A 818 -11.94 30.97 -26.36
CA ALA A 818 -11.54 30.33 -25.11
C ALA A 818 -10.96 28.96 -25.43
N SER A 819 -9.69 28.73 -25.13
CA SER A 819 -9.04 27.43 -25.22
C SER A 819 -8.57 26.97 -23.85
N ALA A 820 -8.66 25.68 -23.62
CA ALA A 820 -8.17 25.03 -22.41
C ALA A 820 -7.53 23.69 -22.79
N THR A 821 -6.25 23.55 -22.54
CA THR A 821 -5.48 22.32 -22.70
C THR A 821 -5.08 21.84 -21.33
N ILE A 822 -5.44 20.61 -20.98
CA ILE A 822 -5.02 19.95 -19.75
C ILE A 822 -4.32 18.66 -20.18
N ALA A 823 -3.02 18.59 -19.96
CA ALA A 823 -2.19 17.45 -20.33
C ALA A 823 -1.54 16.83 -19.09
N PRO A 824 -2.30 16.10 -18.25
CA PRO A 824 -1.73 15.39 -17.13
C PRO A 824 -0.88 14.22 -17.65
N TYR A 825 0.29 14.06 -17.06
CA TYR A 825 1.06 12.85 -17.17
C TYR A 825 1.25 12.23 -15.79
N VAL A 826 1.04 10.92 -15.72
CA VAL A 826 1.27 10.12 -14.53
C VAL A 826 2.16 8.96 -14.92
N SER A 827 3.33 8.89 -14.31
CA SER A 827 4.21 7.73 -14.38
C SER A 827 4.15 7.00 -13.05
N ALA A 828 3.53 5.83 -13.03
CA ALA A 828 3.61 4.94 -11.87
C ALA A 828 4.77 3.97 -12.08
N SER A 829 5.70 3.91 -11.13
CA SER A 829 6.71 2.86 -11.08
C SER A 829 6.51 1.96 -9.87
N PHE A 830 6.43 0.68 -10.14
CA PHE A 830 6.26 -0.40 -9.20
C PHE A 830 7.60 -1.08 -9.02
N ASP A 831 8.11 -1.09 -7.79
CA ASP A 831 9.34 -1.75 -7.38
C ASP A 831 8.96 -2.87 -6.40
N GLY A 832 8.77 -4.06 -6.93
CA GLY A 832 8.66 -5.28 -6.14
C GLY A 832 10.04 -5.85 -5.85
N SER A 833 10.25 -6.36 -4.64
CA SER A 833 11.43 -7.13 -4.28
C SER A 833 11.03 -8.29 -3.40
N LEU A 834 11.47 -9.48 -3.76
CA LEU A 834 11.46 -10.65 -2.91
C LEU A 834 12.91 -10.91 -2.53
N THR A 835 13.20 -10.89 -1.23
CA THR A 835 14.55 -11.11 -0.73
C THR A 835 14.53 -12.16 0.36
N ILE A 836 15.23 -13.24 0.13
CA ILE A 836 15.46 -14.32 1.08
C ILE A 836 16.82 -14.07 1.70
N SER A 837 16.82 -13.66 2.96
CA SER A 837 18.05 -13.45 3.71
C SER A 837 18.35 -14.68 4.54
N ALA A 838 18.83 -15.74 3.88
CA ALA A 838 19.38 -16.88 4.60
C ALA A 838 20.72 -16.49 5.25
N LEU A 839 21.01 -17.13 6.38
CA LEU A 839 22.22 -16.90 7.16
C LEU A 839 23.50 -16.92 6.31
N VAL A 840 23.56 -17.86 5.37
CA VAL A 840 24.71 -18.09 4.49
C VAL A 840 24.64 -17.35 3.16
N ALA A 841 23.53 -16.70 2.86
CA ALA A 841 23.22 -16.20 1.53
C ALA A 841 22.00 -15.29 1.52
N GLN A 842 22.11 -14.14 0.87
CA GLN A 842 20.95 -13.35 0.50
C GLN A 842 20.67 -13.59 -0.98
N VAL A 843 19.51 -14.15 -1.30
CA VAL A 843 19.05 -14.32 -2.69
C VAL A 843 17.81 -13.46 -2.85
N GLY A 844 17.70 -12.71 -3.93
CA GLY A 844 16.51 -11.94 -4.18
C GLY A 844 16.18 -11.79 -5.65
N VAL A 845 14.92 -11.50 -5.89
CA VAL A 845 14.40 -11.09 -7.18
C VAL A 845 13.80 -9.71 -6.97
N SER A 846 14.21 -8.75 -7.78
CA SER A 846 13.56 -7.45 -7.87
C SER A 846 12.86 -7.34 -9.21
N VAL A 847 11.65 -6.81 -9.19
CA VAL A 847 10.85 -6.49 -10.36
C VAL A 847 10.58 -5.01 -10.31
N THR A 848 11.16 -4.27 -11.25
CA THR A 848 10.85 -2.86 -11.44
C THR A 848 10.02 -2.73 -12.71
N ALA A 849 8.83 -2.15 -12.63
CA ALA A 849 8.03 -1.78 -13.79
C ALA A 849 7.75 -0.29 -13.74
N SER A 850 8.09 0.46 -14.78
CA SER A 850 7.73 1.88 -14.88
C SER A 850 6.73 2.06 -16.00
N ILE A 851 5.54 2.55 -15.65
CA ILE A 851 4.41 2.78 -16.56
C ILE A 851 4.20 4.29 -16.71
N PRO A 852 4.95 4.96 -17.61
CA PRO A 852 4.73 6.37 -17.96
C PRO A 852 3.48 6.52 -18.83
N TYR A 853 2.44 7.14 -18.28
CA TYR A 853 1.18 7.36 -18.97
C TYR A 853 0.87 8.85 -19.13
N GLY A 854 0.57 9.31 -20.34
CA GLY A 854 0.22 10.69 -20.64
C GLY A 854 -1.18 10.81 -21.24
N ILE A 855 -1.94 11.79 -20.76
CA ILE A 855 -3.20 12.21 -21.38
C ILE A 855 -3.05 13.66 -21.77
N THR A 856 -3.49 14.01 -22.98
CA THR A 856 -3.55 15.40 -23.44
C THR A 856 -4.97 15.69 -23.90
N LEU A 857 -5.71 16.39 -23.06
CA LEU A 857 -7.03 16.92 -23.40
C LEU A 857 -6.90 18.36 -23.89
N ARG A 858 -7.55 18.70 -25.00
CA ARG A 858 -7.59 20.04 -25.56
C ARG A 858 -9.02 20.44 -25.92
N ALA A 859 -9.51 21.51 -25.32
CA ALA A 859 -10.74 22.20 -25.68
C ALA A 859 -10.38 23.50 -26.41
N THR A 860 -11.04 23.79 -27.52
CA THR A 860 -11.03 25.13 -28.13
C THR A 860 -12.46 25.55 -28.44
N PHE A 861 -12.86 26.71 -27.92
CA PHE A 861 -14.17 27.29 -28.06
C PHE A 861 -14.06 28.63 -28.75
N HIS A 862 -14.86 28.86 -29.80
CA HIS A 862 -15.00 30.17 -30.43
C HIS A 862 -16.47 30.62 -30.35
N VAL A 863 -16.76 31.66 -29.54
CA VAL A 863 -18.05 32.36 -29.52
C VAL A 863 -17.95 33.58 -30.44
N CYS A 864 -18.72 33.63 -31.53
CA CYS A 864 -18.89 34.88 -32.29
C CYS A 864 -20.03 35.70 -31.70
N THR A 865 -19.84 37.01 -31.57
CA THR A 865 -20.95 37.91 -31.24
C THR A 865 -21.85 38.12 -32.47
N PRO A 866 -23.17 38.21 -32.27
CA PRO A 866 -24.13 38.24 -33.37
C PRO A 866 -24.15 39.63 -34.03
N ALA A 867 -23.21 39.88 -34.92
CA ALA A 867 -23.24 41.05 -35.81
C ALA A 867 -23.42 40.68 -37.28
N ASP A 868 -22.96 39.50 -37.73
CA ASP A 868 -23.17 39.02 -39.10
C ASP A 868 -23.67 37.56 -39.09
N SER A 869 -24.85 37.35 -39.67
CA SER A 869 -25.67 36.12 -39.58
C SER A 869 -25.13 34.89 -40.31
N ASP A 870 -23.90 34.93 -40.84
CA ASP A 870 -23.38 33.92 -41.78
C ASP A 870 -22.13 33.17 -41.29
N VAL A 871 -21.62 33.44 -40.08
CA VAL A 871 -20.43 32.74 -39.56
C VAL A 871 -20.83 31.81 -38.41
N ASN A 872 -20.56 30.52 -38.60
CA ASN A 872 -20.96 29.47 -37.66
C ASN A 872 -20.21 29.63 -36.34
N ASN A 873 -20.91 29.46 -35.21
CA ASN A 873 -20.24 29.23 -33.92
C ASN A 873 -19.65 27.81 -33.95
N PHE A 874 -18.40 27.65 -33.51
CA PHE A 874 -17.75 26.35 -33.44
C PHE A 874 -17.19 26.07 -32.04
N ALA A 875 -17.60 24.93 -31.49
CA ALA A 875 -16.91 24.30 -30.37
C ALA A 875 -16.10 23.12 -30.93
N CYS A 876 -14.80 23.14 -30.71
CA CYS A 876 -13.86 22.09 -31.09
C CYS A 876 -13.33 21.41 -29.82
N VAL A 877 -13.36 20.08 -29.82
CA VAL A 877 -12.74 19.29 -28.76
C VAL A 877 -11.78 18.30 -29.41
N GLU A 878 -10.53 18.35 -28.99
CA GLU A 878 -9.47 17.44 -29.40
C GLU A 878 -8.95 16.70 -28.16
N ALA A 879 -8.94 15.38 -28.23
CA ALA A 879 -8.38 14.55 -27.17
C ALA A 879 -7.37 13.58 -27.77
N SER A 880 -6.19 13.55 -27.16
CA SER A 880 -5.13 12.60 -27.49
C SER A 880 -4.61 11.96 -26.21
N HIS A 881 -4.20 10.72 -26.32
CA HIS A 881 -3.51 10.02 -25.24
C HIS A 881 -2.30 9.29 -25.81
N GLY A 882 -1.40 8.92 -24.93
CA GLY A 882 -0.30 8.05 -25.26
C GLY A 882 0.49 7.65 -24.04
N TRP A 883 1.21 6.54 -24.16
CA TRP A 883 2.22 6.16 -23.18
C TRP A 883 3.59 6.21 -23.82
N GLN A 884 4.60 6.49 -22.99
CA GLN A 884 5.99 6.30 -23.40
C GLN A 884 6.35 4.82 -23.28
N GLU A 885 7.55 4.44 -23.74
CA GLU A 885 8.02 3.06 -23.61
C GLU A 885 7.94 2.61 -22.15
N ILE A 886 7.30 1.45 -21.91
CA ILE A 886 7.15 0.86 -20.57
C ILE A 886 8.27 -0.16 -20.43
N ASP A 887 9.20 0.11 -19.54
CA ASP A 887 10.26 -0.83 -19.21
C ASP A 887 9.86 -1.66 -17.97
N ILE A 888 9.81 -2.97 -18.16
CA ILE A 888 9.67 -3.95 -17.08
C ILE A 888 11.02 -4.66 -16.93
N THR A 889 11.73 -4.35 -15.87
CA THR A 889 13.04 -4.91 -15.55
C THR A 889 12.93 -5.94 -14.43
N PHE A 890 13.24 -7.19 -14.75
CA PHE A 890 13.46 -8.26 -13.79
C PHE A 890 14.95 -8.33 -13.49
N ALA A 891 15.33 -8.22 -12.23
CA ALA A 891 16.70 -8.38 -11.78
C ALA A 891 16.75 -9.41 -10.66
N ALA A 892 17.28 -10.59 -10.97
CA ALA A 892 17.65 -11.58 -9.96
C ALA A 892 19.06 -11.28 -9.46
N PHE A 893 19.26 -11.34 -8.15
CA PHE A 893 20.55 -11.12 -7.52
C PHE A 893 20.79 -12.17 -6.45
N TYR A 894 22.07 -12.47 -6.22
CA TYR A 894 22.49 -13.21 -5.05
C TYR A 894 23.73 -12.53 -4.45
N GLN A 895 23.79 -12.55 -3.13
CA GLN A 895 24.88 -12.03 -2.32
C GLN A 895 25.31 -13.14 -1.37
N LEU A 896 26.59 -13.49 -1.45
CA LEU A 896 27.24 -14.35 -0.48
C LEU A 896 27.86 -13.46 0.61
N PRO A 897 27.69 -13.76 1.90
CA PRO A 897 28.34 -13.02 2.98
C PRO A 897 29.85 -12.99 2.78
N ASP A 898 30.49 -11.89 3.18
CA ASP A 898 31.94 -11.63 3.08
C ASP A 898 32.82 -12.51 3.98
N ILE A 899 32.29 -13.63 4.46
CA ILE A 899 33.01 -14.62 5.29
C ILE A 899 34.15 -15.30 4.49
N PHE A 900 34.26 -15.00 3.19
CA PHE A 900 35.25 -15.54 2.26
C PHE A 900 36.52 -14.70 2.08
N SER A 901 36.86 -13.81 3.03
CA SER A 901 38.10 -13.01 2.97
C SER A 901 39.35 -13.88 3.17
N PHE A 902 39.71 -14.71 2.20
CA PHE A 902 41.06 -15.24 2.04
C PHE A 902 41.96 -14.12 1.50
N GLY A 903 42.35 -13.19 2.36
CA GLY A 903 43.59 -12.40 2.25
C GLY A 903 43.79 -11.48 1.04
N TYR A 904 42.83 -11.31 0.13
CA TYR A 904 42.95 -10.38 -1.00
C TYR A 904 41.63 -9.67 -1.29
N GLY A 905 41.53 -8.41 -0.84
CA GLY A 905 40.69 -7.35 -1.41
C GLY A 905 39.18 -7.58 -1.41
N ASP A 906 38.52 -6.96 -0.45
CA ASP A 906 37.06 -6.84 -0.27
C ASP A 906 36.32 -6.49 -1.57
N GLN A 907 35.57 -7.45 -2.13
CA GLN A 907 34.46 -7.16 -3.04
C GLN A 907 33.38 -8.24 -2.90
N ILE A 908 32.28 -7.87 -2.24
CA ILE A 908 30.97 -8.52 -2.39
C ILE A 908 30.63 -8.48 -3.89
N ARG A 909 30.70 -9.64 -4.56
CA ARG A 909 30.40 -9.73 -5.99
C ARG A 909 28.89 -9.95 -6.15
N TRP A 910 28.21 -8.89 -6.57
CA TRP A 910 26.82 -8.97 -7.03
C TRP A 910 26.83 -9.43 -8.48
N ASP A 911 26.52 -10.70 -8.71
CA ASP A 911 26.16 -11.14 -10.05
C ASP A 911 24.65 -10.98 -10.17
N SER A 912 24.23 -9.92 -10.86
CA SER A 912 22.81 -9.69 -11.16
C SER A 912 22.51 -10.12 -12.59
N LEU A 913 21.57 -11.04 -12.76
CA LEU A 913 20.97 -11.27 -14.08
C LEU A 913 19.83 -10.28 -14.24
N THR A 914 19.99 -9.33 -15.16
CA THR A 914 18.95 -8.33 -15.46
C THR A 914 18.38 -8.60 -16.83
N PHE A 915 17.05 -8.72 -16.89
CA PHE A 915 16.29 -8.81 -18.13
C PHE A 915 15.30 -7.64 -18.17
N THR A 916 15.34 -6.83 -19.24
CA THR A 916 14.38 -5.75 -19.45
C THR A 916 13.49 -6.10 -20.64
N TYR A 917 12.19 -6.05 -20.41
CA TYR A 917 11.17 -6.11 -21.44
C TYR A 917 10.60 -4.71 -21.67
N THR A 918 10.74 -4.22 -22.89
CA THR A 918 10.23 -2.90 -23.28
C THR A 918 8.94 -3.06 -24.08
N ILE A 919 7.85 -2.50 -23.58
CA ILE A 919 6.60 -2.34 -24.34
C ILE A 919 6.74 -1.04 -25.15
N PRO A 920 6.59 -1.09 -26.48
CA PRO A 920 6.76 0.09 -27.31
C PRO A 920 5.74 1.18 -26.96
N ALA A 921 6.16 2.44 -27.06
CA ALA A 921 5.31 3.61 -26.87
C ALA A 921 4.12 3.62 -27.85
N GLU A 922 2.93 3.98 -27.38
CA GLU A 922 1.83 4.41 -28.25
C GLU A 922 1.79 5.95 -28.18
N GLN A 923 2.45 6.62 -29.14
CA GLN A 923 2.50 8.09 -29.16
C GLN A 923 1.32 8.69 -29.92
N GLY A 924 0.66 9.68 -29.29
CA GLY A 924 -0.12 10.69 -30.00
C GLY A 924 -1.30 10.15 -30.79
N LYS A 925 -1.94 9.10 -30.31
CA LYS A 925 -3.17 8.62 -30.94
C LYS A 925 -4.27 9.62 -30.65
N THR A 926 -4.59 10.44 -31.65
CA THR A 926 -5.78 11.29 -31.62
C THR A 926 -6.98 10.38 -31.49
N ILE A 927 -7.61 10.40 -30.31
CA ILE A 927 -8.76 9.56 -30.02
C ILE A 927 -10.01 10.20 -30.62
N TYR A 928 -10.04 11.53 -30.56
CA TYR A 928 -11.17 12.34 -30.96
C TYR A 928 -10.70 13.73 -31.40
N SER A 929 -11.19 14.16 -32.55
CA SER A 929 -11.07 15.54 -33.04
C SER A 929 -12.36 15.83 -33.78
N ASP A 930 -13.20 16.70 -33.23
CA ASP A 930 -14.49 17.05 -33.79
C ASP A 930 -14.73 18.55 -33.56
N CYS A 931 -15.13 19.23 -34.62
CA CYS A 931 -15.53 20.62 -34.61
C CYS A 931 -17.00 20.68 -35.04
N ALA A 932 -17.87 21.13 -34.15
CA ALA A 932 -19.27 21.36 -34.49
C ALA A 932 -19.41 22.66 -35.28
N VAL A 933 -19.97 22.59 -36.48
CA VAL A 933 -20.44 23.79 -37.19
C VAL A 933 -21.88 24.04 -36.75
N ALA A 934 -22.15 25.10 -35.99
CA ALA A 934 -23.53 25.50 -35.72
C ALA A 934 -24.16 26.04 -37.01
N SER A 935 -24.72 25.15 -37.84
CA SER A 935 -25.57 25.58 -38.95
C SER A 935 -26.90 26.07 -38.37
N PRO A 936 -27.36 27.30 -38.70
CA PRO A 936 -28.61 27.82 -38.18
C PRO A 936 -29.76 26.90 -38.56
N ALA A 937 -30.31 26.19 -37.57
CA ALA A 937 -31.48 25.36 -37.76
C ALA A 937 -32.65 26.28 -38.16
N THR A 938 -33.04 26.21 -39.44
CA THR A 938 -34.30 26.80 -39.89
C THR A 938 -35.43 26.09 -39.15
N ARG A 939 -35.96 26.73 -38.10
CA ARG A 939 -37.20 26.31 -37.45
C ARG A 939 -38.32 26.37 -38.49
N VAL A 940 -38.62 25.25 -39.15
CA VAL A 940 -39.88 25.06 -39.86
C VAL A 940 -40.92 24.68 -38.79
N PRO A 941 -41.99 25.47 -38.60
CA PRO A 941 -43.02 25.14 -37.61
C PRO A 941 -43.79 23.88 -38.02
N PRO A 942 -44.29 23.08 -37.08
CA PRO A 942 -44.97 21.83 -37.39
C PRO A 942 -46.35 22.13 -38.00
N THR A 943 -46.51 21.86 -39.29
CA THR A 943 -47.83 21.76 -39.92
C THR A 943 -48.35 20.33 -39.88
N SER A 944 -49.63 20.23 -39.56
CA SER A 944 -50.43 19.04 -39.31
C SER A 944 -50.57 18.08 -40.51
N VAL A 945 -50.28 16.80 -40.25
CA VAL A 945 -50.90 15.53 -40.71
C VAL A 945 -51.69 15.52 -42.03
N VAL A 946 -51.31 14.63 -42.98
CA VAL A 946 -52.24 13.68 -43.65
C VAL A 946 -51.49 12.39 -44.04
N THR A 947 -52.01 11.26 -43.56
CA THR A 947 -51.72 9.88 -43.99
C THR A 947 -52.38 9.53 -45.34
N SER A 948 -51.66 8.88 -46.25
CA SER A 948 -52.26 7.95 -47.22
C SER A 948 -51.26 6.91 -47.71
N ALA A 949 -51.66 5.64 -47.63
CA ALA A 949 -50.95 4.48 -48.13
C ALA A 949 -51.19 4.24 -49.63
N ALA A 950 -50.18 3.72 -50.34
CA ALA A 950 -50.22 2.47 -51.14
C ALA A 950 -49.28 2.47 -52.37
N SER A 951 -48.40 1.46 -52.38
CA SER A 951 -48.04 0.53 -53.47
C SER A 951 -47.23 0.93 -54.72
N THR A 952 -46.37 -0.05 -55.07
CA THR A 952 -45.82 -0.48 -56.38
C THR A 952 -44.50 0.09 -56.92
N GLU A 953 -43.47 -0.78 -56.85
CA GLU A 953 -42.29 -0.99 -57.74
C GLU A 953 -42.60 -0.98 -59.26
N PRO A 954 -41.62 -1.16 -60.21
CA PRO A 954 -40.14 -1.29 -60.11
C PRO A 954 -39.33 -0.50 -61.18
N ALA A 955 -37.98 -0.57 -61.10
CA ALA A 955 -37.04 -0.97 -62.18
C ALA A 955 -35.76 -0.11 -62.38
N SER A 956 -34.63 -0.81 -62.22
CA SER A 956 -33.37 -0.77 -63.01
C SER A 956 -32.59 0.53 -63.23
N ALA A 957 -31.32 0.54 -62.81
CA ALA A 957 -30.18 0.60 -63.73
C ALA A 957 -28.88 0.22 -63.02
N ALA A 958 -28.12 -0.68 -63.64
CA ALA A 958 -26.82 -1.16 -63.23
C ALA A 958 -25.70 -0.21 -63.67
N SER A 959 -24.62 -0.12 -62.88
CA SER A 959 -23.28 0.12 -63.41
C SER A 959 -22.24 -0.67 -62.62
N THR A 960 -21.64 -1.64 -63.31
CA THR A 960 -20.31 -2.25 -63.13
C THR A 960 -19.23 -1.16 -62.96
N ASP A 961 -18.21 -1.27 -62.10
CA ASP A 961 -17.09 -2.22 -62.14
C ASP A 961 -16.20 -2.08 -60.86
N PRO A 962 -15.13 -2.88 -60.64
CA PRO A 962 -14.80 -3.44 -59.32
C PRO A 962 -13.43 -2.99 -58.78
N THR A 963 -13.01 -3.60 -57.66
CA THR A 963 -11.65 -3.66 -57.04
C THR A 963 -11.47 -2.88 -55.72
N SER A 964 -11.76 -3.55 -54.61
CA SER A 964 -10.81 -3.82 -53.52
C SER A 964 -11.54 -4.58 -52.41
N GLY A 965 -11.12 -5.82 -52.19
CA GLY A 965 -11.73 -6.72 -51.20
C GLY A 965 -11.41 -6.24 -49.78
N ALA A 966 -12.44 -5.83 -49.05
CA ALA A 966 -12.39 -5.64 -47.61
C ALA A 966 -12.57 -7.00 -46.91
N ALA A 967 -11.46 -7.57 -46.45
CA ALA A 967 -11.43 -8.61 -45.44
C ALA A 967 -10.68 -8.05 -44.22
N ALA A 968 -11.41 -7.42 -43.29
CA ALA A 968 -10.99 -7.21 -41.89
C ALA A 968 -12.07 -6.40 -41.14
N SER A 969 -12.75 -7.03 -40.18
CA SER A 969 -13.18 -6.41 -38.91
C SER A 969 -14.07 -7.38 -38.11
N SER A 970 -13.43 -8.38 -37.52
CA SER A 970 -14.00 -9.13 -36.39
C SER A 970 -12.91 -9.54 -35.40
N ALA A 971 -11.98 -8.62 -35.09
CA ALA A 971 -10.90 -8.84 -34.14
C ALA A 971 -10.64 -7.56 -33.33
N VAL A 972 -11.53 -7.21 -32.39
CA VAL A 972 -11.31 -6.15 -31.39
C VAL A 972 -11.86 -6.57 -30.02
N ALA A 973 -11.69 -7.84 -29.64
CA ALA A 973 -12.04 -8.28 -28.29
C ALA A 973 -11.18 -9.48 -27.89
N THR A 974 -9.85 -9.29 -27.86
CA THR A 974 -8.83 -10.07 -27.14
C THR A 974 -7.45 -9.66 -27.69
N LEU A 975 -6.83 -8.65 -27.07
CA LEU A 975 -5.41 -8.33 -27.26
C LEU A 975 -4.74 -8.30 -25.87
N MET A 976 -4.70 -9.46 -25.23
CA MET A 976 -3.45 -9.90 -24.59
C MET A 976 -2.93 -11.02 -25.48
N PRO A 977 -1.70 -10.96 -25.99
CA PRO A 977 -1.19 -12.07 -26.76
C PRO A 977 -0.71 -13.18 -25.79
N PRO A 978 -0.61 -14.45 -26.22
CA PRO A 978 -0.22 -15.60 -25.39
C PRO A 978 1.31 -15.62 -25.11
N PHE A 979 1.82 -14.51 -24.58
CA PHE A 979 3.26 -14.25 -24.46
C PHE A 979 3.84 -14.65 -23.12
N ILE A 980 3.07 -14.60 -22.02
CA ILE A 980 3.54 -15.03 -20.69
C ILE A 980 3.90 -16.53 -20.72
N VAL A 981 3.06 -17.36 -21.33
CA VAL A 981 3.30 -18.81 -21.47
C VAL A 981 4.48 -19.13 -22.40
N SER A 982 4.67 -18.37 -23.48
CA SER A 982 5.78 -18.59 -24.42
C SER A 982 7.13 -18.09 -23.89
N PHE A 983 7.10 -17.08 -23.02
CA PHE A 983 8.28 -16.51 -22.35
C PHE A 983 8.71 -17.34 -21.14
N LEU A 984 7.75 -17.90 -20.38
CA LEU A 984 7.98 -18.85 -19.28
C LEU A 984 8.60 -20.18 -19.73
N LEU A 985 8.40 -20.59 -20.99
CA LEU A 985 9.06 -21.76 -21.57
C LEU A 985 10.51 -21.49 -22.03
N MET A 986 10.92 -20.23 -22.19
CA MET A 986 12.29 -19.87 -22.59
C MET A 986 13.19 -19.42 -21.44
N PHE A 987 12.63 -19.14 -20.26
CA PHE A 987 13.37 -18.77 -19.06
C PHE A 987 14.39 -19.83 -18.59
N PRO A 988 14.08 -21.15 -18.61
CA PRO A 988 15.07 -22.19 -18.31
C PRO A 988 16.25 -22.20 -19.30
N LEU A 989 15.97 -21.91 -20.58
CA LEU A 989 16.96 -21.89 -21.66
C LEU A 989 17.94 -20.71 -21.54
N LEU A 990 17.51 -19.59 -20.96
CA LEU A 990 18.34 -18.39 -20.75
C LEU A 990 19.19 -18.49 -19.48
N VAL A 991 18.70 -19.16 -18.43
CA VAL A 991 19.51 -19.52 -17.24
C VAL A 991 20.57 -20.59 -17.60
N TYR A 992 20.31 -21.42 -18.61
CA TYR A 992 21.26 -22.41 -19.13
C TYR A 992 22.43 -21.81 -19.93
N LEU A 993 22.27 -20.61 -20.51
CA LEU A 993 23.27 -19.99 -21.40
C LEU A 993 24.20 -18.96 -20.73
N GLY A 994 23.93 -18.58 -19.48
CA GLY A 994 24.79 -17.73 -18.64
C GLY A 994 25.49 -18.54 -17.56
#